data_AF-A0A8A4TJP1-F1
#
_entry.id   AF-A0A8A4TJP1-F1
#
_cell.length_a   1.000
_cell.length_b   1.000
_cell.length_c   1.000
_cell.angle_alpha   90.00
_cell.angle_beta   90.00
_cell.angle_gamma   90.00
#
_symmetry.space_group_name_H-M   'P 1'
#
loop_
_entity.id
_entity.type
_entity.pdbx_description
1 polymer ?
#
loop_
_entity_poly.entity_id
_entity_poly.type
_entity_poly.pdbx_seq_one_letter_code
_entity_poly.pdbx_strand_id
1 'polypeptide(L)'
;MSLFSRIATTILTIPTSISFVTCISTPSNQVFAQEPEIRSIRNTAVATPFRGDGHASTWDGRLIVVSAPGLYAGEPYLGWVTAALRPEALVRDEDGLPDFTAPDAVSEPTFLHRVPIPAGDDGVFSDEELRQIHQHPDAQAVGMAVVNMIALVPHPDRAENPYPVDEHGNPDPGGTFACYDMLVFATLHGFDPFNPEGKDVLGRLSAKIVVGEPKTVRTFIQKAEITAPFAALKTLDDQSIRGIEPTITNDGRLLVFQGDPGNTGEIDVIVYCWNETPGALTGWSRPQSLNRMYELDRDRMVGGIAFHERFPIAKQPLIGADGRPFADEQLYLGAYPWISRDGSELFHTTLRTGRGEQARRAGLAVIGRLTDFRLRPIDGPLNPNRGTLLPDQESEGRLFFSSPGLSPGMWKPFPEARDNPVGNTDWGPVYPLFSSNNANYSEVSFYDPDYVAVVPMNEVVAQYGEVDPLFANNLARTGEPGRLDSAWFPQEYGFDGEDINRGMVGQALYLGDRGSVTVSANELVNDIQSVTVQAFVRRLVDMNQSADNHDRHLVTIEGALELVLLEDGRLQAWIHRNGSRYGVGPAGTPLPPGTWFHGAFTYDHRSGTLLLYQDGILITEAVIPDPGPVVVAGGDLVLGPGSYGQPADFVAGNEAILMMDEVMVSRVVRSHRELARDALRPLPKSQYQTTEQALPLGLERADAKIPMDNAWTAEAAALGERLFFETGLSSNGMSCATCHESDLAFTDGLPLAVGNANTTLKRNTPTILNRLFSAAQFWDGRAASLEEQALLPITNPDEMASSVAEAVAFLSGDPSYVADFQAAFGETPSASTIGKAIASFERTVLGGNSRIDRYEAGLEGLTEGELNGRRLFFGKARCVACHTGSNFTDERFHNTASAADVGDVDAASQGRGAVTGRSQDMGAFKTPTLRDLDLTAPYLHDGSAERLVDVVRLYNRGGRTERGRDFEMRPLGLRETEIDDLVAFLLALRSDATTVDMGHWWPRWPERSVLDLLRQLP
;
A
#
# COMPACT_ATOMS: atom_id res chain seq x y z
N MET A 1 4.58 -66.53 12.84
CA MET A 1 4.79 -66.46 14.31
C MET A 1 4.35 -65.08 14.75
N SER A 2 3.03 -64.93 14.92
CA SER A 2 2.32 -64.71 16.20
C SER A 2 2.42 -63.26 16.66
N LEU A 3 1.37 -62.43 16.64
CA LEU A 3 0.00 -62.75 17.03
C LEU A 3 -1.02 -61.89 16.25
N PHE A 4 -2.09 -62.57 15.86
CA PHE A 4 -3.26 -62.14 15.13
C PHE A 4 -4.38 -61.66 16.09
N SER A 5 -5.29 -60.84 15.54
CA SER A 5 -6.75 -60.88 15.75
C SER A 5 -7.38 -60.31 17.03
N ARG A 6 -8.27 -59.32 16.82
CA ARG A 6 -9.67 -59.18 17.33
C ARG A 6 -10.12 -57.73 17.02
N ILE A 7 -11.18 -57.38 16.28
CA ILE A 7 -12.46 -58.01 15.90
C ILE A 7 -12.97 -57.36 14.59
N ALA A 8 -13.61 -58.15 13.74
CA ALA A 8 -14.43 -57.71 12.60
C ALA A 8 -15.90 -58.12 12.80
N THR A 9 -16.80 -57.47 12.04
CA THR A 9 -18.15 -57.90 11.58
C THR A 9 -19.33 -57.52 12.49
N THR A 10 -20.34 -56.74 12.05
CA THR A 10 -21.53 -57.15 11.24
C THR A 10 -22.32 -55.88 10.82
N ILE A 11 -22.43 -55.43 9.56
CA ILE A 11 -23.35 -55.76 8.42
C ILE A 11 -24.86 -55.60 8.67
N LEU A 12 -25.52 -54.76 7.84
CA LEU A 12 -26.91 -54.80 7.25
C LEU A 12 -27.34 -53.34 6.95
N THR A 13 -27.88 -52.86 5.81
CA THR A 13 -28.37 -53.41 4.51
C THR A 13 -28.73 -52.22 3.59
N ILE A 14 -28.61 -52.38 2.27
CA ILE A 14 -29.04 -51.44 1.18
C ILE A 14 -30.55 -51.67 0.87
N PRO A 15 -31.34 -50.70 0.34
CA PRO A 15 -31.54 -50.60 -1.13
C PRO A 15 -31.73 -49.17 -1.72
N THR A 16 -30.98 -48.90 -2.79
CA THR A 16 -31.36 -48.22 -4.06
C THR A 16 -32.50 -47.19 -4.12
N SER A 17 -32.16 -45.97 -4.57
CA SER A 17 -32.82 -45.33 -5.71
C SER A 17 -31.85 -44.41 -6.46
N ILE A 18 -31.68 -44.71 -7.75
CA ILE A 18 -30.92 -43.98 -8.76
C ILE A 18 -31.81 -42.85 -9.29
N SER A 19 -31.28 -41.63 -9.34
CA SER A 19 -31.67 -40.64 -10.35
C SER A 19 -30.45 -39.83 -10.76
N PHE A 20 -30.09 -39.98 -12.03
CA PHE A 20 -29.14 -39.14 -12.76
C PHE A 20 -29.59 -37.68 -12.69
N VAL A 21 -28.75 -36.81 -12.14
CA VAL A 21 -28.70 -35.40 -12.54
C VAL A 21 -27.26 -35.12 -12.94
N THR A 22 -27.10 -34.89 -14.24
CA THR A 22 -25.92 -34.33 -14.89
C THR A 22 -25.44 -33.07 -14.14
N CYS A 23 -24.36 -33.20 -13.38
CA CYS A 23 -23.53 -32.04 -13.03
C CYS A 23 -22.79 -31.61 -14.29
N ILE A 24 -23.39 -30.66 -15.02
CA ILE A 24 -22.63 -29.74 -15.85
C ILE A 24 -22.02 -28.73 -14.88
N SER A 25 -20.81 -29.00 -14.40
CA SER A 25 -19.94 -27.95 -13.88
C SER A 25 -19.26 -27.31 -15.07
N THR A 26 -19.79 -26.18 -15.55
CA THR A 26 -19.03 -25.30 -16.43
C THR A 26 -17.88 -24.69 -15.64
N PRO A 27 -16.63 -24.73 -16.14
CA PRO A 27 -15.52 -24.02 -15.53
C PRO A 27 -15.69 -22.53 -15.82
N SER A 28 -16.06 -21.75 -14.80
CA SER A 28 -15.84 -20.31 -14.77
C SER A 28 -14.35 -20.07 -14.50
N ASN A 29 -13.51 -20.33 -15.50
CA ASN A 29 -12.10 -19.95 -15.50
C ASN A 29 -11.87 -19.03 -16.69
N GLN A 30 -11.43 -17.80 -16.39
CA GLN A 30 -10.84 -16.74 -17.23
C GLN A 30 -11.45 -15.39 -16.81
N VAL A 31 -10.71 -14.31 -16.55
CA VAL A 31 -9.28 -13.98 -16.49
C VAL A 31 -9.25 -12.77 -15.56
N PHE A 32 -8.53 -12.77 -14.43
CA PHE A 32 -8.01 -11.53 -13.82
C PHE A 32 -6.81 -11.88 -12.94
N ALA A 33 -5.70 -11.17 -13.14
CA ALA A 33 -4.46 -11.28 -12.39
C ALA A 33 -4.75 -11.37 -10.89
N GLN A 34 -4.17 -12.38 -10.23
CA GLN A 34 -4.08 -12.38 -8.78
C GLN A 34 -3.22 -11.18 -8.39
N GLU A 35 -3.86 -10.05 -8.07
CA GLU A 35 -3.23 -9.04 -7.23
C GLU A 35 -2.77 -9.77 -5.95
N PRO A 36 -1.51 -9.58 -5.50
CA PRO A 36 -1.04 -10.13 -4.24
C PRO A 36 -2.05 -9.80 -3.14
N GLU A 37 -2.16 -10.64 -2.12
CA GLU A 37 -3.30 -10.55 -1.22
C GLU A 37 -3.49 -9.19 -0.52
N ILE A 38 -4.35 -8.33 -1.08
CA ILE A 38 -5.01 -7.30 -0.29
C ILE A 38 -5.99 -8.04 0.59
N ARG A 39 -5.66 -8.15 1.87
CA ARG A 39 -6.60 -8.56 2.91
C ARG A 39 -7.59 -7.42 3.07
N SER A 40 -8.83 -7.77 3.43
CA SER A 40 -9.95 -6.85 3.36
C SER A 40 -9.66 -5.54 4.09
N ILE A 41 -9.91 -4.41 3.44
CA ILE A 41 -10.19 -3.12 4.10
C ILE A 41 -11.51 -3.31 4.85
N ARG A 42 -11.48 -4.08 5.94
CA ARG A 42 -12.38 -3.83 7.04
C ARG A 42 -11.64 -2.87 7.92
N ASN A 43 -12.26 -1.73 8.22
CA ASN A 43 -11.84 -0.85 9.30
C ASN A 43 -11.82 -1.68 10.58
N THR A 44 -10.68 -2.31 10.87
CA THR A 44 -10.58 -3.26 11.98
C THR A 44 -9.67 -2.68 13.03
N ALA A 45 -10.23 -2.54 14.24
CA ALA A 45 -9.46 -2.13 15.39
C ALA A 45 -8.40 -3.19 15.68
N VAL A 46 -7.13 -2.81 15.57
CA VAL A 46 -6.03 -3.66 15.98
C VAL A 46 -5.54 -3.17 17.34
N ALA A 47 -5.75 -3.99 18.38
CA ALA A 47 -5.30 -3.69 19.73
C ALA A 47 -3.77 -3.68 19.80
N THR A 48 -3.18 -2.71 20.51
CA THR A 48 -1.73 -2.64 20.67
C THR A 48 -1.32 -2.52 22.13
N PRO A 49 -0.15 -3.03 22.50
CA PRO A 49 0.39 -2.89 23.85
C PRO A 49 1.10 -1.54 24.07
N PHE A 50 1.12 -0.62 23.10
CA PHE A 50 1.74 0.70 23.22
C PHE A 50 0.82 1.61 24.04
N ARG A 51 1.12 1.77 25.33
CA ARG A 51 0.44 2.74 26.21
C ARG A 51 1.33 3.96 26.37
N GLY A 52 0.74 5.16 26.33
CA GLY A 52 1.47 6.42 26.51
C GLY A 52 1.07 7.51 25.52
N ASP A 53 1.34 8.76 25.88
CA ASP A 53 1.10 9.93 25.03
C ASP A 53 2.37 10.28 24.25
N GLY A 54 2.28 10.31 22.92
CA GLY A 54 3.37 10.72 22.04
C GLY A 54 4.37 9.60 21.72
N HIS A 55 4.50 9.30 20.42
CA HIS A 55 5.36 8.22 19.93
C HIS A 55 5.92 8.50 18.54
N ALA A 56 7.04 7.84 18.26
CA ALA A 56 7.78 7.99 17.03
C ALA A 56 8.45 6.68 16.64
N SER A 57 8.57 6.42 15.35
CA SER A 57 9.39 5.31 14.82
C SER A 57 10.69 5.81 14.20
N THR A 58 11.75 5.01 14.31
CA THR A 58 12.99 5.26 13.57
C THR A 58 12.75 5.21 12.06
N TRP A 59 13.66 5.78 11.28
CA TRP A 59 13.56 5.91 9.82
C TRP A 59 13.42 4.57 9.06
N ASP A 60 13.78 3.45 9.70
CA ASP A 60 13.57 2.10 9.19
C ASP A 60 12.36 1.39 9.82
N GLY A 61 11.68 2.03 10.76
CA GLY A 61 10.54 1.47 11.49
C GLY A 61 10.91 0.40 12.51
N ARG A 62 12.19 0.13 12.80
CA ARG A 62 12.58 -0.98 13.71
C ARG A 62 12.39 -0.66 15.18
N LEU A 63 12.49 0.60 15.57
CA LEU A 63 12.34 1.04 16.94
C LEU A 63 11.17 2.00 17.07
N ILE A 64 10.39 1.82 18.12
CA ILE A 64 9.43 2.82 18.60
C ILE A 64 10.00 3.46 19.86
N VAL A 65 9.88 4.77 19.95
CA VAL A 65 10.08 5.53 21.19
C VAL A 65 8.73 6.10 21.59
N VAL A 66 8.29 5.80 22.80
CA VAL A 66 7.04 6.29 23.39
C VAL A 66 7.33 7.05 24.68
N SER A 67 6.58 8.11 24.93
CA SER A 67 6.51 8.72 26.27
C SER A 67 5.48 7.95 27.10
N ALA A 68 5.87 7.51 28.30
CA ALA A 68 5.06 6.61 29.12
C ALA A 68 4.86 7.16 30.54
N PRO A 69 3.61 7.35 30.99
CA PRO A 69 3.29 7.51 32.40
C PRO A 69 3.11 6.13 33.06
N GLY A 70 3.92 5.81 34.08
CA GLY A 70 3.59 4.79 35.09
C GLY A 70 3.01 3.47 34.56
N LEU A 71 3.70 2.83 33.60
CA LEU A 71 3.23 1.64 32.87
C LEU A 71 2.94 0.40 33.73
N TYR A 72 3.38 0.36 34.99
CA TYR A 72 3.12 -0.72 35.93
C TYR A 72 2.45 -0.18 37.19
N ALA A 73 1.41 -0.88 37.66
CA ALA A 73 0.81 -0.59 38.96
C ALA A 73 1.87 -0.77 40.07
N GLY A 74 2.38 0.35 40.59
CA GLY A 74 3.40 0.37 41.64
C GLY A 74 4.79 0.86 41.24
N GLU A 75 5.02 1.28 39.99
CA GLU A 75 6.33 1.78 39.56
C GLU A 75 6.39 3.31 39.37
N PRO A 76 7.52 3.96 39.75
CA PRO A 76 7.62 5.42 39.88
C PRO A 76 8.03 6.16 38.59
N TYR A 77 8.11 5.49 37.45
CA TYR A 77 8.77 6.06 36.26
C TYR A 77 7.85 6.97 35.44
N LEU A 78 8.27 8.23 35.31
CA LEU A 78 7.83 9.21 34.31
C LEU A 78 9.00 9.37 33.32
N GLY A 79 8.86 8.95 32.06
CA GLY A 79 9.98 9.00 31.10
C GLY A 79 9.71 8.36 29.74
N TRP A 80 10.76 8.21 28.93
CA TRP A 80 10.69 7.57 27.61
C TRP A 80 11.03 6.09 27.68
N VAL A 81 10.24 5.29 26.97
CA VAL A 81 10.49 3.87 26.77
C VAL A 81 10.76 3.66 25.29
N THR A 82 11.82 2.93 24.98
CA THR A 82 12.00 2.41 23.63
C THR A 82 11.59 0.94 23.58
N ALA A 83 11.02 0.55 22.45
CA ALA A 83 10.66 -0.83 22.16
C ALA A 83 11.13 -1.22 20.76
N ALA A 84 11.76 -2.39 20.67
CA ALA A 84 12.13 -2.98 19.39
C ALA A 84 10.92 -3.69 18.81
N LEU A 85 10.57 -3.33 17.58
CA LEU A 85 9.55 -4.00 16.81
C LEU A 85 10.15 -5.25 16.19
N ARG A 86 9.41 -6.36 16.32
CA ARG A 86 9.76 -7.65 15.71
C ARG A 86 8.71 -8.09 14.70
N PRO A 87 8.63 -7.52 13.49
CA PRO A 87 7.54 -7.89 12.58
C PRO A 87 7.69 -9.28 11.99
N GLU A 88 8.88 -9.85 12.07
CA GLU A 88 9.13 -11.28 11.86
C GLU A 88 8.38 -12.16 12.88
N ALA A 89 8.06 -11.63 14.06
CA ALA A 89 7.34 -12.32 15.13
C ALA A 89 5.84 -11.94 15.19
N LEU A 90 5.37 -11.12 14.25
CA LEU A 90 3.98 -10.71 14.18
C LEU A 90 3.13 -11.90 13.74
N VAL A 91 2.30 -12.40 14.65
CA VAL A 91 1.30 -13.42 14.34
C VAL A 91 -0.01 -12.77 13.93
N ARG A 92 -0.92 -13.59 13.42
CA ARG A 92 -2.24 -13.14 13.01
C ARG A 92 -3.33 -13.87 13.76
N ASP A 93 -4.44 -13.20 13.96
CA ASP A 93 -5.66 -13.81 14.46
C ASP A 93 -6.35 -14.66 13.38
N GLU A 94 -7.52 -15.23 13.75
CA GLU A 94 -8.32 -16.09 12.87
C GLU A 94 -8.82 -15.37 11.60
N ASP A 95 -8.97 -14.04 11.66
CA ASP A 95 -9.37 -13.16 10.56
C ASP A 95 -8.19 -12.72 9.69
N GLY A 96 -6.96 -13.08 10.08
CA GLY A 96 -5.75 -12.78 9.35
C GLY A 96 -5.22 -11.37 9.57
N LEU A 97 -5.68 -10.69 10.63
CA LEU A 97 -5.20 -9.38 11.06
C LEU A 97 -3.97 -9.51 11.97
N PRO A 98 -3.06 -8.52 12.00
CA PRO A 98 -1.98 -8.47 12.97
C PRO A 98 -2.49 -8.59 14.41
N ASP A 99 -2.00 -9.56 15.17
CA ASP A 99 -2.26 -9.68 16.61
C ASP A 99 -1.03 -9.26 17.41
N PHE A 100 -1.04 -8.04 17.95
CA PHE A 100 0.04 -7.50 18.79
C PHE A 100 -0.06 -7.94 20.27
N THR A 101 -1.06 -8.74 20.62
CA THR A 101 -1.36 -9.17 22.00
C THR A 101 -1.09 -10.65 22.24
N ALA A 102 -0.85 -11.43 21.18
CA ALA A 102 -0.57 -12.86 21.24
C ALA A 102 0.51 -13.21 22.28
N PRO A 103 0.27 -14.18 23.18
CA PRO A 103 1.16 -14.49 24.30
C PRO A 103 2.04 -15.75 24.08
N ASP A 104 3.10 -15.70 23.25
CA ASP A 104 4.09 -16.79 23.11
C ASP A 104 5.47 -16.22 22.73
N ALA A 105 6.56 -16.22 23.50
CA ALA A 105 6.91 -16.85 24.75
C ALA A 105 7.98 -16.00 25.47
N VAL A 106 7.95 -16.04 26.82
CA VAL A 106 8.86 -15.38 27.79
C VAL A 106 8.48 -13.94 28.19
N SER A 107 7.44 -13.82 29.02
CA SER A 107 7.13 -12.73 29.99
C SER A 107 7.04 -11.25 29.55
N GLU A 108 7.18 -10.91 28.27
CA GLU A 108 6.76 -9.64 27.66
C GLU A 108 5.92 -10.00 26.42
N PRO A 109 4.99 -9.14 25.94
CA PRO A 109 4.26 -9.44 24.70
C PRO A 109 5.26 -9.85 23.61
N THR A 110 4.93 -10.90 22.84
CA THR A 110 5.72 -11.56 21.78
C THR A 110 6.39 -10.62 20.78
N PHE A 111 5.96 -9.36 20.79
CA PHE A 111 6.32 -8.31 19.87
C PHE A 111 7.33 -7.28 20.41
N LEU A 112 7.54 -7.15 21.73
CA LEU A 112 8.32 -6.05 22.30
C LEU A 112 9.34 -6.50 23.34
N HIS A 113 10.54 -5.91 23.27
CA HIS A 113 11.50 -5.87 24.37
C HIS A 113 11.68 -4.40 24.75
N ARG A 114 11.35 -4.04 25.98
CA ARG A 114 11.30 -2.65 26.45
C ARG A 114 12.46 -2.34 27.38
N VAL A 115 13.10 -1.21 27.15
CA VAL A 115 14.14 -0.68 28.06
C VAL A 115 13.82 0.79 28.32
N PRO A 116 13.72 1.24 29.59
CA PRO A 116 13.66 2.66 29.91
C PRO A 116 14.89 3.33 29.30
N ILE A 117 14.75 4.52 28.70
CA ILE A 117 15.91 5.31 28.29
C ILE A 117 16.41 6.04 29.54
N PRO A 118 17.46 5.56 30.23
CA PRO A 118 17.92 6.18 31.46
C PRO A 118 18.61 7.50 31.08
N ALA A 119 18.31 8.57 31.81
CA ALA A 119 19.12 9.77 31.76
C ALA A 119 20.47 9.45 32.44
N GLY A 120 21.51 9.17 31.65
CA GLY A 120 22.85 8.91 32.18
C GLY A 120 23.49 10.18 32.76
N ASP A 121 24.06 10.02 33.95
CA ASP A 121 24.97 10.80 34.82
C ASP A 121 25.28 12.31 34.65
N ASP A 122 24.86 13.01 33.58
CA ASP A 122 25.27 14.40 33.31
C ASP A 122 24.10 15.35 32.95
N GLY A 123 22.85 14.89 33.06
CA GLY A 123 21.62 15.71 32.93
C GLY A 123 20.44 14.83 32.53
N VAL A 124 19.52 14.49 33.44
CA VAL A 124 18.57 15.41 34.11
C VAL A 124 17.96 14.71 35.36
N PHE A 125 17.74 15.44 36.46
CA PHE A 125 17.17 15.04 37.77
C PHE A 125 17.82 13.88 38.53
N SER A 126 18.37 14.20 39.70
CA SER A 126 18.66 13.24 40.76
C SER A 126 17.41 12.45 41.15
N ASP A 127 17.60 11.22 41.65
CA ASP A 127 16.51 10.39 42.22
C ASP A 127 15.64 11.17 43.24
N GLU A 128 16.21 12.19 43.89
CA GLU A 128 15.52 13.09 44.83
C GLU A 128 14.61 14.12 44.13
N GLU A 129 14.99 14.64 42.96
CA GLU A 129 14.19 15.57 42.17
C GLU A 129 12.98 14.88 41.52
N LEU A 130 13.17 13.64 41.02
CA LEU A 130 12.06 12.79 40.58
C LEU A 130 11.09 12.45 41.73
N ARG A 131 11.62 12.29 42.95
CA ARG A 131 10.83 12.01 44.17
C ARG A 131 10.04 13.23 44.66
N GLN A 132 10.55 14.45 44.47
CA GLN A 132 9.86 15.70 44.82
C GLN A 132 8.74 16.05 43.84
N ILE A 133 8.91 15.75 42.54
CA ILE A 133 7.85 15.82 41.53
C ILE A 133 6.71 14.84 41.86
N HIS A 134 7.06 13.64 42.33
CA HIS A 134 6.11 12.59 42.72
C HIS A 134 5.24 12.92 43.95
N GLN A 135 5.67 13.85 44.80
CA GLN A 135 4.97 14.20 46.05
C GLN A 135 4.03 15.40 45.90
N HIS A 136 3.90 15.98 44.70
CA HIS A 136 2.96 17.08 44.48
C HIS A 136 1.52 16.52 44.40
N PRO A 137 0.58 17.00 45.24
CA PRO A 137 -0.80 16.49 45.26
C PRO A 137 -1.57 16.70 43.95
N ASP A 138 -1.01 17.47 43.01
CA ASP A 138 -1.56 17.72 41.68
C ASP A 138 -0.85 16.93 40.57
N ALA A 139 0.09 16.02 40.85
CA ALA A 139 0.78 15.24 39.80
C ALA A 139 -0.15 14.33 38.97
N GLN A 140 -1.39 14.09 39.43
CA GLN A 140 -2.44 13.45 38.63
C GLN A 140 -3.18 14.42 37.67
N ALA A 141 -3.05 15.73 37.89
CA ALA A 141 -3.67 16.79 37.07
C ALA A 141 -2.65 17.58 36.24
N VAL A 142 -1.37 17.55 36.62
CA VAL A 142 -0.26 18.18 35.90
C VAL A 142 0.45 17.08 35.14
N GLY A 143 0.17 17.00 33.84
CA GLY A 143 0.66 15.99 32.91
C GLY A 143 2.19 15.96 32.84
N MET A 144 2.81 15.32 33.84
CA MET A 144 4.21 14.94 33.85
C MET A 144 4.56 13.91 32.74
N ALA A 145 3.60 13.63 31.85
CA ALA A 145 3.71 13.24 30.45
C ALA A 145 4.53 14.24 29.56
N VAL A 146 5.59 14.87 30.11
CA VAL A 146 6.13 16.17 29.65
C VAL A 146 7.04 16.16 28.42
N VAL A 147 6.74 15.34 27.41
CA VAL A 147 7.13 15.65 26.03
C VAL A 147 6.00 15.21 25.12
N ASN A 148 5.17 16.16 24.68
CA ASN A 148 4.11 15.83 23.75
C ASN A 148 4.62 15.81 22.29
N MET A 149 4.45 14.64 21.67
CA MET A 149 4.89 14.14 20.35
C MET A 149 6.40 14.14 20.07
N ILE A 150 6.91 12.97 19.67
CA ILE A 150 8.34 12.73 19.41
C ILE A 150 8.57 12.63 17.89
N ALA A 151 9.61 13.29 17.39
CA ALA A 151 10.07 13.09 16.01
C ALA A 151 11.54 12.62 16.01
N LEU A 152 11.82 11.53 15.30
CA LEU A 152 13.14 10.88 15.26
C LEU A 152 13.77 11.09 13.90
N VAL A 153 15.02 11.56 13.88
CA VAL A 153 15.82 11.66 12.67
C VAL A 153 17.20 11.02 12.89
N PRO A 154 17.79 10.41 11.85
CA PRO A 154 19.15 9.90 11.96
C PRO A 154 20.09 11.05 12.28
N HIS A 155 21.04 10.81 13.19
CA HIS A 155 22.04 11.80 13.52
C HIS A 155 22.81 12.19 12.23
N PRO A 156 22.87 13.47 11.85
CA PRO A 156 23.36 13.88 10.54
C PRO A 156 24.84 13.58 10.32
N ASP A 157 25.62 13.47 11.40
CA ASP A 157 27.03 13.08 11.35
C ASP A 157 27.26 11.57 11.12
N ARG A 158 26.19 10.77 10.99
CA ARG A 158 26.25 9.32 10.76
C ARG A 158 25.73 8.99 9.36
N ALA A 159 26.67 8.78 8.43
CA ALA A 159 26.35 8.38 7.06
C ALA A 159 25.69 6.99 6.97
N GLU A 160 26.02 6.09 7.89
CA GLU A 160 25.40 4.78 8.07
C GLU A 160 24.66 4.77 9.40
N ASN A 161 23.35 4.52 9.38
CA ASN A 161 22.50 4.53 10.56
C ASN A 161 21.26 3.65 10.35
N PRO A 162 21.03 2.61 11.17
CA PRO A 162 21.93 2.15 12.23
C PRO A 162 23.27 1.63 11.68
N TYR A 163 24.32 1.65 12.50
CA TYR A 163 25.66 1.12 12.15
C TYR A 163 26.05 -0.05 13.04
N PRO A 164 26.88 -1.00 12.55
CA PRO A 164 27.24 -2.18 13.33
C PRO A 164 28.15 -1.80 14.52
N VAL A 165 27.89 -2.45 15.65
CA VAL A 165 28.60 -2.25 16.92
C VAL A 165 28.83 -3.58 17.64
N ASP A 166 29.78 -3.58 18.58
CA ASP A 166 29.93 -4.66 19.55
C ASP A 166 28.78 -4.67 20.58
N GLU A 167 28.77 -5.66 21.47
CA GLU A 167 27.77 -5.79 22.55
C GLU A 167 27.77 -4.61 23.54
N HIS A 168 28.82 -3.78 23.54
CA HIS A 168 28.97 -2.61 24.39
C HIS A 168 28.54 -1.30 23.69
N GLY A 169 28.19 -1.36 22.40
CA GLY A 169 27.80 -0.19 21.60
C GLY A 169 28.97 0.56 20.96
N ASN A 170 30.17 -0.02 20.92
CA ASN A 170 31.30 0.58 20.21
C ASN A 170 31.25 0.21 18.73
N PRO A 171 31.56 1.14 17.79
CA PRO A 171 31.61 0.84 16.36
C PRO A 171 32.51 -0.36 16.04
N ASP A 172 31.93 -1.38 15.41
CA ASP A 172 32.61 -2.59 14.96
C ASP A 172 32.00 -3.03 13.63
N PRO A 173 32.72 -2.95 12.49
CA PRO A 173 32.22 -3.41 11.19
C PRO A 173 31.82 -4.90 11.15
N GLY A 174 32.39 -5.73 12.03
CA GLY A 174 32.04 -7.15 12.19
C GLY A 174 31.05 -7.42 13.33
N GLY A 175 30.57 -6.35 13.99
CA GLY A 175 29.71 -6.42 15.15
C GLY A 175 28.34 -7.02 14.82
N THR A 176 27.82 -7.83 15.74
CA THR A 176 26.50 -8.48 15.60
C THR A 176 25.35 -7.63 16.15
N PHE A 177 25.64 -6.45 16.69
CA PHE A 177 24.67 -5.47 17.20
C PHE A 177 24.59 -4.29 16.24
N ALA A 178 23.51 -3.51 16.35
CA ALA A 178 23.30 -2.29 15.59
C ALA A 178 23.03 -1.10 16.53
N CYS A 179 23.72 0.02 16.31
CA CYS A 179 23.48 1.27 17.03
C CYS A 179 22.69 2.25 16.18
N TYR A 180 21.54 2.67 16.71
CA TYR A 180 20.74 3.78 16.22
C TYR A 180 21.18 5.05 16.94
N ASP A 181 21.77 5.98 16.21
CA ASP A 181 22.24 7.27 16.74
C ASP A 181 21.31 8.37 16.21
N MET A 182 20.55 9.05 17.06
CA MET A 182 19.42 9.85 16.59
C MET A 182 19.32 11.21 17.28
N LEU A 183 18.74 12.16 16.57
CA LEU A 183 18.20 13.37 17.17
C LEU A 183 16.72 13.14 17.49
N VAL A 184 16.31 13.56 18.67
CA VAL A 184 14.94 13.43 19.15
C VAL A 184 14.35 14.82 19.37
N PHE A 185 13.34 15.17 18.58
CA PHE A 185 12.61 16.44 18.67
C PHE A 185 11.42 16.30 19.60
N ALA A 186 11.23 17.33 20.43
CA ALA A 186 10.41 17.26 21.62
C ALA A 186 9.88 18.65 22.01
N THR A 187 8.72 18.68 22.67
CA THR A 187 8.21 19.86 23.40
C THR A 187 8.57 19.78 24.87
N LEU A 188 9.09 20.87 25.43
CA LEU A 188 9.20 21.10 26.88
C LEU A 188 8.05 22.01 27.32
N HIS A 189 7.16 21.54 28.20
CA HIS A 189 5.93 22.26 28.52
C HIS A 189 6.12 23.48 29.42
N GLY A 190 5.24 24.47 29.31
CA GLY A 190 5.29 25.73 30.07
C GLY A 190 5.04 25.58 31.58
N PHE A 191 4.33 24.53 31.99
CA PHE A 191 4.12 24.19 33.40
C PHE A 191 5.22 23.29 33.97
N ASP A 192 6.20 22.88 33.15
CA ASP A 192 7.35 22.11 33.61
C ASP A 192 8.24 22.98 34.51
N PRO A 193 8.59 22.53 35.74
CA PRO A 193 9.45 23.28 36.65
C PRO A 193 10.86 23.55 36.09
N PHE A 194 11.27 22.87 35.02
CA PHE A 194 12.56 22.99 34.35
C PHE A 194 12.49 23.79 33.04
N ASN A 195 11.32 24.35 32.73
CA ASN A 195 11.15 25.31 31.67
C ASN A 195 11.30 26.74 32.21
N PRO A 196 12.49 27.36 32.10
CA PRO A 196 12.71 28.72 32.60
C PRO A 196 11.88 29.78 31.86
N GLU A 197 11.25 29.42 30.74
CA GLU A 197 10.48 30.34 29.91
C GLU A 197 8.97 30.35 30.22
N GLY A 198 8.46 29.39 31.00
CA GLY A 198 7.06 29.35 31.45
C GLY A 198 6.00 29.19 30.33
N LYS A 199 6.43 28.84 29.12
CA LYS A 199 5.59 28.54 27.94
C LYS A 199 6.16 27.35 27.19
N ASP A 200 5.34 26.62 26.44
CA ASP A 200 5.81 25.45 25.68
C ASP A 200 6.92 25.83 24.69
N VAL A 201 8.04 25.09 24.72
CA VAL A 201 9.24 25.33 23.90
C VAL A 201 9.61 24.06 23.14
N LEU A 202 9.87 24.18 21.84
CA LEU A 202 10.37 23.10 21.01
C LEU A 202 11.90 23.01 21.12
N GLY A 203 12.40 21.78 21.20
CA GLY A 203 13.82 21.49 21.31
C GLY A 203 14.17 20.13 20.75
N ARG A 204 15.44 19.77 20.90
CA ARG A 204 15.89 18.41 20.64
C ARG A 204 16.90 17.93 21.67
N LEU A 205 17.04 16.62 21.76
CA LEU A 205 18.12 15.92 22.44
C LEU A 205 18.80 14.93 21.50
N SER A 206 19.89 14.29 21.95
CA SER A 206 20.54 13.21 21.19
C SER A 206 20.43 11.90 21.97
N ALA A 207 20.15 10.80 21.29
CA ALA A 207 19.98 9.49 21.90
C ALA A 207 20.68 8.39 21.09
N LYS A 208 21.12 7.35 21.78
CA LYS A 208 21.63 6.13 21.16
C LYS A 208 20.85 4.92 21.66
N ILE A 209 20.55 4.01 20.75
CA ILE A 209 19.90 2.72 21.06
C ILE A 209 20.70 1.61 20.41
N VAL A 210 21.23 0.70 21.22
CA VAL A 210 21.95 -0.50 20.79
C VAL A 210 20.99 -1.68 20.78
N VAL A 211 20.93 -2.36 19.64
CA VAL A 211 19.97 -3.42 19.33
C VAL A 211 20.73 -4.70 19.02
N GLY A 212 20.40 -5.78 19.72
CA GLY A 212 20.92 -7.11 19.46
C GLY A 212 20.01 -7.88 18.50
N GLU A 213 20.63 -8.68 17.63
CA GLU A 213 19.94 -9.47 16.58
C GLU A 213 18.91 -8.66 15.75
N PRO A 214 19.24 -7.44 15.28
CA PRO A 214 18.31 -6.40 14.82
C PRO A 214 17.41 -6.77 13.63
N LYS A 215 17.67 -7.90 12.96
CA LYS A 215 16.93 -8.39 11.79
C LYS A 215 16.27 -9.76 12.05
N THR A 216 16.00 -10.11 13.31
CA THR A 216 15.46 -11.44 13.64
C THR A 216 14.24 -11.38 14.55
N VAL A 217 13.50 -12.50 14.65
CA VAL A 217 12.41 -12.71 15.63
C VAL A 217 12.85 -12.60 17.09
N ARG A 218 14.17 -12.60 17.35
CA ARG A 218 14.78 -12.49 18.68
C ARG A 218 15.30 -11.10 18.97
N THR A 219 15.06 -10.12 18.09
CA THR A 219 15.54 -8.74 18.28
C THR A 219 15.22 -8.24 19.68
N PHE A 220 16.21 -7.63 20.34
CA PHE A 220 16.06 -7.05 21.67
C PHE A 220 16.84 -5.75 21.80
N ILE A 221 16.42 -4.90 22.74
CA ILE A 221 17.14 -3.67 23.06
C ILE A 221 18.20 -4.00 24.11
N GLN A 222 19.48 -3.86 23.74
CA GLN A 222 20.62 -4.08 24.63
C GLN A 222 20.84 -2.88 25.55
N LYS A 223 20.74 -1.66 24.98
CA LYS A 223 21.00 -0.41 25.69
C LYS A 223 20.25 0.73 25.02
N ALA A 224 19.73 1.67 25.79
CA ALA A 224 19.26 2.95 25.31
C ALA A 224 19.80 4.05 26.22
N GLU A 225 20.22 5.19 25.68
CA GLU A 225 20.75 6.29 26.47
C GLU A 225 20.56 7.64 25.79
N ILE A 226 20.35 8.69 26.58
CA ILE A 226 20.49 10.08 26.13
C ILE A 226 21.97 10.43 26.12
N THR A 227 22.48 10.87 24.97
CA THR A 227 23.90 11.24 24.77
C THR A 227 24.13 12.75 24.77
N ALA A 228 23.07 13.54 24.62
CA ALA A 228 23.09 14.98 24.86
C ALA A 228 21.71 15.42 25.38
N PRO A 229 21.64 16.28 26.40
CA PRO A 229 20.39 16.71 27.01
C PRO A 229 19.56 17.58 26.06
N PHE A 230 18.31 17.85 26.44
CA PHE A 230 17.42 18.74 25.71
C PHE A 230 18.02 20.14 25.56
N ALA A 231 17.95 20.67 24.35
CA ALA A 231 18.28 22.05 24.03
C ALA A 231 17.18 22.65 23.15
N ALA A 232 16.75 23.86 23.50
CA ALA A 232 15.74 24.59 22.76
C ALA A 232 16.20 24.87 21.32
N LEU A 233 15.29 24.70 20.36
CA LEU A 233 15.50 25.18 18.99
C LEU A 233 15.33 26.69 18.97
N LYS A 234 16.22 27.36 18.26
CA LYS A 234 16.22 28.82 18.16
C LYS A 234 16.13 29.31 16.73
N THR A 235 15.36 30.38 16.56
CA THR A 235 15.25 31.11 15.31
C THR A 235 16.57 31.83 14.97
N LEU A 236 16.65 32.39 13.76
CA LEU A 236 17.76 33.24 13.30
C LEU A 236 18.04 34.45 14.22
N ASP A 237 17.03 34.93 14.95
CA ASP A 237 17.12 36.00 15.93
C ASP A 237 17.25 35.52 17.38
N ASP A 238 17.70 34.27 17.57
CA ASP A 238 18.00 33.63 18.87
C ASP A 238 16.79 33.51 19.81
N GLN A 239 15.56 33.54 19.28
CA GLN A 239 14.35 33.27 20.05
C GLN A 239 14.06 31.76 20.08
N SER A 240 13.73 31.22 21.25
CA SER A 240 13.22 29.86 21.38
C SER A 240 11.93 29.69 20.58
N ILE A 241 11.82 28.60 19.83
CA ILE A 241 10.60 28.26 19.09
C ILE A 241 9.55 27.77 20.10
N ARG A 242 8.36 28.36 20.07
CA ARG A 242 7.24 28.05 20.97
C ARG A 242 6.14 27.32 20.23
N GLY A 243 5.65 26.26 20.86
CA GLY A 243 4.61 25.41 20.29
C GLY A 243 4.67 24.00 20.88
N ILE A 244 3.79 23.13 20.39
CA ILE A 244 3.66 21.74 20.85
C ILE A 244 3.60 20.76 19.67
N GLU A 245 3.86 19.49 19.96
CA GLU A 245 3.64 18.37 19.05
C GLU A 245 4.40 18.48 17.72
N PRO A 246 5.74 18.52 17.77
CA PRO A 246 6.56 18.66 16.59
C PRO A 246 6.58 17.39 15.74
N THR A 247 6.60 17.60 14.44
CA THR A 247 6.89 16.59 13.42
C THR A 247 7.94 17.15 12.46
N ILE A 248 8.82 16.30 11.92
CA ILE A 248 9.98 16.74 11.15
C ILE A 248 10.28 15.81 9.97
N THR A 249 10.79 16.39 8.88
CA THR A 249 11.30 15.58 7.75
C THR A 249 12.53 14.78 8.16
N ASN A 250 12.75 13.63 7.52
CA ASN A 250 13.80 12.68 7.91
C ASN A 250 15.22 13.24 7.74
N ASP A 251 15.38 14.25 6.88
CA ASP A 251 16.64 14.95 6.71
C ASP A 251 16.87 16.05 7.76
N GLY A 252 15.95 16.21 8.71
CA GLY A 252 16.04 17.08 9.87
C GLY A 252 15.91 18.57 9.56
N ARG A 253 15.29 18.95 8.44
CA ARG A 253 15.31 20.34 7.95
C ARG A 253 13.98 21.07 7.91
N LEU A 254 12.85 20.38 7.85
CA LEU A 254 11.51 21.00 7.89
C LEU A 254 10.76 20.50 9.12
N LEU A 255 10.42 21.43 10.00
CA LEU A 255 9.67 21.22 11.24
C LEU A 255 8.24 21.76 11.06
N VAL A 256 7.22 20.96 11.36
CA VAL A 256 5.81 21.36 11.40
C VAL A 256 5.27 21.05 12.79
N PHE A 257 4.43 21.91 13.35
CA PHE A 257 3.97 21.80 14.75
C PHE A 257 2.73 22.65 15.01
N GLN A 258 2.10 22.46 16.17
CA GLN A 258 1.06 23.37 16.64
C GLN A 258 1.69 24.61 17.28
N GLY A 259 1.34 25.79 16.77
CA GLY A 259 1.94 27.05 17.19
C GLY A 259 1.28 28.22 16.47
N ASP A 260 1.82 29.42 16.64
CA ASP A 260 1.35 30.60 15.93
C ASP A 260 2.51 31.32 15.20
N PRO A 261 2.25 32.05 14.09
CA PRO A 261 3.28 32.80 13.37
C PRO A 261 3.97 33.90 14.19
N GLY A 262 3.36 34.35 15.29
CA GLY A 262 3.93 35.29 16.25
C GLY A 262 4.88 34.64 17.26
N ASN A 263 5.06 33.32 17.22
CA ASN A 263 5.88 32.55 18.16
C ASN A 263 5.47 32.78 19.62
N THR A 264 4.17 32.95 19.89
CA THR A 264 3.64 33.21 21.23
C THR A 264 3.38 31.93 22.02
N GLY A 265 3.27 30.79 21.35
CA GLY A 265 2.95 29.49 21.94
C GLY A 265 1.44 29.20 22.02
N GLU A 266 0.63 29.94 21.26
CA GLU A 266 -0.78 29.55 21.05
C GLU A 266 -0.85 28.25 20.25
N ILE A 267 -1.85 27.42 20.53
CA ILE A 267 -2.05 26.09 19.92
C ILE A 267 -3.24 26.12 18.95
N ASP A 268 -3.65 24.96 18.42
CA ASP A 268 -4.80 24.83 17.49
C ASP A 268 -4.61 25.49 16.11
N VAL A 269 -3.39 25.96 15.83
CA VAL A 269 -2.94 26.47 14.53
C VAL A 269 -1.69 25.69 14.12
N ILE A 270 -1.61 25.28 12.86
CA ILE A 270 -0.45 24.57 12.33
C ILE A 270 0.49 25.55 11.63
N VAL A 271 1.77 25.50 12.04
CA VAL A 271 2.84 26.35 11.53
C VAL A 271 4.07 25.51 11.16
N TYR A 272 5.01 26.12 10.43
CA TYR A 272 6.28 25.48 10.08
C TYR A 272 7.49 26.37 10.33
N CYS A 273 8.65 25.71 10.50
CA CYS A 273 9.98 26.29 10.48
C CYS A 273 10.92 25.42 9.62
N TRP A 274 11.98 26.00 9.06
CA TRP A 274 13.01 25.23 8.34
C TRP A 274 14.45 25.69 8.64
N ASN A 275 15.43 24.83 8.32
CA ASN A 275 16.86 25.10 8.49
C ASN A 275 17.69 24.51 7.33
N GLU A 276 18.76 25.19 6.92
CA GLU A 276 19.70 24.65 5.91
C GLU A 276 20.51 23.45 6.44
N THR A 277 20.81 23.47 7.74
CA THR A 277 21.62 22.46 8.42
C THR A 277 20.70 21.45 9.13
N PRO A 278 20.81 20.14 8.83
CA PRO A 278 20.03 19.08 9.49
C PRO A 278 20.10 19.19 11.01
N GLY A 279 18.93 19.31 11.66
CA GLY A 279 18.81 19.30 13.11
C GLY A 279 19.71 20.29 13.84
N ALA A 280 20.03 21.43 13.25
CA ALA A 280 20.74 22.48 13.97
C ALA A 280 19.92 22.97 15.18
N LEU A 281 20.60 23.42 16.24
CA LEU A 281 19.92 24.04 17.40
C LEU A 281 19.52 25.49 17.13
N THR A 282 20.17 26.16 16.18
CA THR A 282 19.98 27.58 15.88
C THR A 282 19.83 27.79 14.37
N GLY A 283 19.39 28.98 13.98
CA GLY A 283 19.28 29.35 12.57
C GLY A 283 18.00 28.88 11.89
N TRP A 284 17.00 28.47 12.66
CA TRP A 284 15.68 28.16 12.13
C TRP A 284 14.99 29.43 11.61
N SER A 285 14.19 29.28 10.56
CA SER A 285 13.24 30.33 10.19
C SER A 285 12.30 30.63 11.35
N ARG A 286 11.69 31.83 11.35
CA ARG A 286 10.58 32.10 12.28
C ARG A 286 9.38 31.20 11.94
N PRO A 287 8.52 30.86 12.93
CA PRO A 287 7.26 30.18 12.67
C PRO A 287 6.42 30.94 11.66
N GLN A 288 5.86 30.21 10.70
CA GLN A 288 5.06 30.78 9.61
C GLN A 288 3.82 29.93 9.34
N SER A 289 2.76 30.54 8.80
CA SER A 289 1.59 29.80 8.35
C SER A 289 1.95 28.89 7.17
N LEU A 290 1.35 27.69 7.10
CA LEU A 290 1.71 26.66 6.14
C LEU A 290 1.77 27.13 4.68
N ASN A 291 0.82 27.95 4.23
CA ASN A 291 0.76 28.37 2.82
C ASN A 291 1.99 29.21 2.39
N ARG A 292 2.75 29.77 3.34
CA ARG A 292 4.00 30.48 3.04
C ARG A 292 5.13 29.56 2.54
N MET A 293 5.01 28.24 2.71
CA MET A 293 5.93 27.31 2.06
C MET A 293 5.92 27.52 0.54
N TYR A 294 4.73 27.71 -0.04
CA TYR A 294 4.55 28.01 -1.46
C TYR A 294 4.83 29.49 -1.78
N GLU A 295 4.23 30.41 -1.03
CA GLU A 295 4.28 31.85 -1.39
C GLU A 295 5.65 32.50 -1.12
N LEU A 296 6.38 32.06 -0.09
CA LEU A 296 7.63 32.69 0.33
C LEU A 296 8.87 31.82 0.07
N ASP A 297 8.78 30.53 0.38
CA ASP A 297 9.98 29.69 0.51
C ASP A 297 10.23 28.76 -0.68
N ARG A 298 9.27 28.57 -1.58
CA ARG A 298 9.27 27.63 -2.71
C ARG A 298 10.59 27.56 -3.49
N ASP A 299 11.18 28.70 -3.83
CA ASP A 299 12.38 28.79 -4.67
C ASP A 299 13.68 28.98 -3.86
N ARG A 300 13.60 28.96 -2.53
CA ARG A 300 14.78 29.05 -1.67
C ARG A 300 15.60 27.77 -1.76
N MET A 301 16.91 27.91 -1.74
CA MET A 301 17.82 26.78 -1.70
C MET A 301 17.98 26.28 -0.26
N VAL A 302 17.61 25.03 0.00
CA VAL A 302 17.80 24.36 1.28
C VAL A 302 18.71 23.16 1.06
N GLY A 303 19.93 23.23 1.58
CA GLY A 303 20.95 22.18 1.36
C GLY A 303 21.26 21.96 -0.13
N GLY A 304 21.29 23.04 -0.93
CA GLY A 304 21.61 22.99 -2.35
C GLY A 304 20.49 22.48 -3.29
N ILE A 305 19.27 22.29 -2.78
CA ILE A 305 18.07 21.90 -3.55
C ILE A 305 16.98 22.95 -3.33
N ALA A 306 16.18 23.29 -4.35
CA ALA A 306 15.07 24.22 -4.18
C ALA A 306 14.04 23.67 -3.18
N PHE A 307 13.42 24.53 -2.37
CA PHE A 307 12.53 24.13 -1.27
C PHE A 307 11.40 23.22 -1.74
N HIS A 308 10.77 23.52 -2.88
CA HIS A 308 9.68 22.69 -3.43
C HIS A 308 10.13 21.37 -4.06
N GLU A 309 11.39 21.27 -4.47
CA GLU A 309 11.97 19.99 -4.93
C GLU A 309 12.33 19.10 -3.74
N ARG A 310 12.78 19.72 -2.64
CA ARG A 310 13.10 19.04 -1.39
C ARG A 310 11.86 18.64 -0.60
N PHE A 311 10.88 19.54 -0.48
CA PHE A 311 9.62 19.40 0.26
C PHE A 311 8.45 19.63 -0.70
N PRO A 312 7.92 18.55 -1.32
CA PRO A 312 6.94 18.67 -2.39
C PRO A 312 5.62 19.37 -2.01
N ILE A 313 5.29 19.45 -0.72
CA ILE A 313 4.10 20.17 -0.24
C ILE A 313 4.10 21.65 -0.65
N ALA A 314 5.26 22.22 -0.93
CA ALA A 314 5.43 23.61 -1.36
C ALA A 314 5.35 23.82 -2.88
N LYS A 315 5.03 22.79 -3.68
CA LYS A 315 5.01 22.90 -5.15
C LYS A 315 3.83 23.71 -5.69
N GLN A 316 2.70 23.70 -4.99
CA GLN A 316 1.47 24.40 -5.35
C GLN A 316 0.85 25.07 -4.11
N PRO A 317 -0.06 26.05 -4.28
CA PRO A 317 -0.83 26.58 -3.16
C PRO A 317 -1.64 25.47 -2.49
N LEU A 318 -1.75 25.54 -1.17
CA LEU A 318 -2.71 24.70 -0.46
C LEU A 318 -4.13 25.18 -0.79
N ILE A 319 -5.06 24.25 -0.96
CA ILE A 319 -6.45 24.51 -1.37
C ILE A 319 -7.40 23.99 -0.29
N GLY A 320 -8.38 24.78 0.12
CA GLY A 320 -9.40 24.38 1.08
C GLY A 320 -10.38 23.33 0.53
N ALA A 321 -11.18 22.75 1.42
CA ALA A 321 -12.25 21.82 1.04
C ALA A 321 -13.35 22.47 0.16
N ASP A 322 -13.40 23.80 0.08
CA ASP A 322 -14.27 24.56 -0.82
C ASP A 322 -13.66 24.81 -2.21
N GLY A 323 -12.47 24.27 -2.48
CA GLY A 323 -11.75 24.43 -3.74
C GLY A 323 -11.04 25.77 -3.90
N ARG A 324 -11.03 26.65 -2.89
CA ARG A 324 -10.31 27.93 -2.95
C ARG A 324 -8.90 27.81 -2.36
N PRO A 325 -7.88 28.44 -2.95
CA PRO A 325 -6.54 28.45 -2.36
C PRO A 325 -6.57 29.20 -1.02
N PHE A 326 -5.76 28.74 -0.07
CA PHE A 326 -5.47 29.52 1.14
C PHE A 326 -4.74 30.81 0.73
N ALA A 327 -5.08 31.93 1.37
CA ALA A 327 -4.39 33.20 1.16
C ALA A 327 -2.99 33.18 1.82
N ASP A 328 -2.13 34.12 1.43
CA ASP A 328 -0.89 34.39 2.17
C ASP A 328 -1.23 34.77 3.63
N GLU A 329 -0.40 34.31 4.57
CA GLU A 329 -0.56 34.49 6.02
C GLU A 329 -1.85 33.91 6.64
N GLN A 330 -2.74 33.29 5.84
CA GLN A 330 -3.94 32.65 6.36
C GLN A 330 -3.57 31.55 7.36
N LEU A 331 -4.17 31.60 8.55
CA LEU A 331 -3.97 30.59 9.57
C LEU A 331 -4.61 29.27 9.15
N TYR A 332 -3.93 28.19 9.48
CA TYR A 332 -4.38 26.84 9.21
C TYR A 332 -4.78 26.20 10.53
N LEU A 333 -6.09 26.01 10.75
CA LEU A 333 -6.60 25.52 12.04
C LEU A 333 -6.51 23.99 12.10
N GLY A 334 -5.89 23.47 13.16
CA GLY A 334 -5.72 22.03 13.32
C GLY A 334 -4.83 21.66 14.49
N ALA A 335 -4.85 20.38 14.82
CA ALA A 335 -4.06 19.78 15.90
C ALA A 335 -3.44 18.44 15.45
N TYR A 336 -2.43 17.96 16.18
CA TYR A 336 -1.71 16.72 15.88
C TYR A 336 -1.12 16.67 14.46
N PRO A 337 -0.30 17.66 14.05
CA PRO A 337 0.29 17.66 12.73
C PRO A 337 1.29 16.52 12.58
N TRP A 338 1.26 15.88 11.42
CA TRP A 338 2.24 14.89 11.01
C TRP A 338 2.68 15.20 9.59
N ILE A 339 3.92 15.67 9.43
CA ILE A 339 4.53 15.89 8.13
C ILE A 339 5.22 14.60 7.73
N SER A 340 5.04 14.26 6.47
CA SER A 340 5.73 13.13 5.92
C SER A 340 7.25 13.31 5.91
N ARG A 341 7.98 12.19 5.93
CA ARG A 341 9.45 12.19 5.99
C ARG A 341 10.13 12.94 4.84
N ASP A 342 9.48 13.02 3.68
CA ASP A 342 9.95 13.75 2.51
C ASP A 342 9.31 15.15 2.37
N GLY A 343 8.41 15.54 3.26
CA GLY A 343 7.74 16.84 3.24
C GLY A 343 6.73 17.01 2.12
N SER A 344 6.06 15.94 1.66
CA SER A 344 5.01 16.01 0.63
C SER A 344 3.58 16.08 1.18
N GLU A 345 3.31 15.45 2.32
CA GLU A 345 1.96 15.34 2.90
C GLU A 345 1.93 15.80 4.35
N LEU A 346 0.89 16.54 4.70
CA LEU A 346 0.55 16.88 6.07
C LEU A 346 -0.77 16.21 6.46
N PHE A 347 -0.72 15.44 7.54
CA PHE A 347 -1.88 14.85 8.19
C PHE A 347 -2.15 15.61 9.48
N HIS A 348 -3.41 15.86 9.80
CA HIS A 348 -3.76 16.54 11.04
C HIS A 348 -5.24 16.33 11.38
N THR A 349 -5.59 16.61 12.63
CA THR A 349 -7.00 16.72 13.02
C THR A 349 -7.53 18.12 12.74
N THR A 350 -8.75 18.22 12.23
CA THR A 350 -9.48 19.47 12.05
C THR A 350 -10.22 19.84 13.34
N LEU A 351 -10.47 21.12 13.55
CA LEU A 351 -11.15 21.65 14.74
C LEU A 351 -12.53 22.18 14.36
N ARG A 352 -13.53 22.19 15.25
CA ARG A 352 -14.82 22.86 15.02
C ARG A 352 -14.94 24.18 15.75
N THR A 353 -15.33 25.26 15.06
CA THR A 353 -15.61 26.56 15.68
C THR A 353 -17.12 26.74 15.91
N GLY A 354 -17.59 26.47 17.13
CA GLY A 354 -18.95 26.79 17.59
C GLY A 354 -18.92 27.84 18.71
N ARG A 355 -19.88 28.78 18.72
CA ARG A 355 -19.96 29.90 19.67
C ARG A 355 -19.84 29.44 21.13
N GLY A 356 -18.65 29.59 21.71
CA GLY A 356 -18.40 29.50 23.16
C GLY A 356 -17.98 28.12 23.70
N GLU A 357 -17.63 27.16 22.85
CA GLU A 357 -17.24 25.81 23.28
C GLU A 357 -15.74 25.54 23.04
N GLN A 358 -15.14 24.68 23.88
CA GLN A 358 -13.76 24.18 23.70
C GLN A 358 -13.60 23.58 22.30
N ALA A 359 -12.46 23.80 21.64
CA ALA A 359 -12.19 23.27 20.31
C ALA A 359 -12.38 21.74 20.32
N ARG A 360 -13.46 21.27 19.69
CA ARG A 360 -13.72 19.83 19.52
C ARG A 360 -13.15 19.40 18.18
N ARG A 361 -12.30 18.38 18.21
CA ARG A 361 -11.62 17.82 17.04
C ARG A 361 -12.66 17.08 16.20
N ALA A 362 -12.93 17.59 15.00
CA ALA A 362 -14.06 17.21 14.17
C ALA A 362 -13.78 15.94 13.37
N GLY A 363 -12.64 15.89 12.66
CA GLY A 363 -12.21 14.71 11.90
C GLY A 363 -10.71 14.71 11.63
N LEU A 364 -10.20 13.61 11.07
CA LEU A 364 -8.83 13.51 10.56
C LEU A 364 -8.81 14.02 9.10
N ALA A 365 -7.76 14.72 8.71
CA ALA A 365 -7.64 15.30 7.38
C ALA A 365 -6.20 15.26 6.88
N VAL A 366 -6.07 15.39 5.57
CA VAL A 366 -4.80 15.34 4.85
C VAL A 366 -4.76 16.40 3.77
N ILE A 367 -3.60 17.00 3.60
CA ILE A 367 -3.32 18.00 2.58
C ILE A 367 -1.89 17.85 2.07
N GLY A 368 -1.71 17.88 0.75
CA GLY A 368 -0.39 17.77 0.15
C GLY A 368 -0.45 17.22 -1.26
N ARG A 369 0.66 16.68 -1.75
CA ARG A 369 0.75 16.18 -3.13
C ARG A 369 -0.27 15.06 -3.41
N LEU A 370 -0.59 14.21 -2.43
CA LEU A 370 -1.57 13.12 -2.59
C LEU A 370 -2.98 13.62 -2.89
N THR A 371 -3.32 14.79 -2.39
CA THR A 371 -4.67 15.34 -2.50
C THR A 371 -4.77 16.42 -3.58
N ASP A 372 -3.78 16.52 -4.46
CA ASP A 372 -3.60 17.66 -5.38
C ASP A 372 -3.66 18.99 -4.61
N PHE A 373 -2.98 19.02 -3.47
CA PHE A 373 -2.85 20.14 -2.54
C PHE A 373 -4.17 20.59 -1.90
N ARG A 374 -5.25 19.82 -2.06
CA ARG A 374 -6.56 20.10 -1.47
C ARG A 374 -6.71 19.47 -0.09
N LEU A 375 -7.32 20.19 0.84
CA LEU A 375 -7.73 19.61 2.11
C LEU A 375 -8.80 18.53 1.86
N ARG A 376 -8.50 17.29 2.24
CA ARG A 376 -9.44 16.18 2.16
C ARG A 376 -9.67 15.62 3.56
N PRO A 377 -10.94 15.38 3.96
CA PRO A 377 -11.19 14.56 5.13
C PRO A 377 -10.70 13.14 4.85
N ILE A 378 -10.26 12.48 5.91
CA ILE A 378 -9.89 11.08 5.91
C ILE A 378 -11.11 10.28 6.34
N ASP A 379 -11.46 9.29 5.53
CA ASP A 379 -12.59 8.42 5.82
C ASP A 379 -12.21 7.27 6.76
N GLY A 380 -13.08 6.99 7.72
CA GLY A 380 -12.92 5.98 8.76
C GLY A 380 -14.19 5.96 9.63
N PRO A 381 -14.46 4.87 10.37
CA PRO A 381 -15.66 4.83 11.20
C PRO A 381 -15.55 5.92 12.24
N LEU A 382 -16.56 6.78 12.31
CA LEU A 382 -16.80 7.58 13.50
C LEU A 382 -16.80 6.61 14.67
N ASN A 383 -15.83 6.76 15.59
CA ASN A 383 -15.72 5.82 16.70
C ASN A 383 -17.08 5.74 17.39
N PRO A 384 -17.75 4.57 17.36
CA PRO A 384 -19.03 4.39 18.04
C PRO A 384 -18.96 4.66 19.55
N ASN A 385 -17.75 4.69 20.12
CA ASN A 385 -17.46 4.86 21.54
C ASN A 385 -16.77 6.21 21.86
N ARG A 386 -17.02 7.28 21.09
CA ARG A 386 -16.42 8.64 21.28
C ARG A 386 -16.62 9.23 22.69
N GLY A 387 -17.42 8.60 23.56
CA GLY A 387 -17.61 8.99 24.97
C GLY A 387 -17.83 7.85 25.98
N THR A 388 -17.60 6.58 25.63
CA THR A 388 -17.86 5.42 26.53
C THR A 388 -16.60 4.71 27.00
N LEU A 389 -15.46 5.41 27.07
CA LEU A 389 -14.31 4.89 27.81
C LEU A 389 -14.69 4.77 29.28
N LEU A 390 -15.02 3.54 29.69
CA LEU A 390 -15.03 3.18 31.10
C LEU A 390 -13.60 3.42 31.66
N PRO A 391 -13.45 3.76 32.95
CA PRO A 391 -12.13 4.04 33.56
C PRO A 391 -11.09 2.91 33.44
N ASP A 392 -11.51 1.70 33.06
CA ASP A 392 -10.65 0.53 32.83
C ASP A 392 -10.29 0.31 31.34
N GLN A 393 -10.90 1.06 30.42
CA GLN A 393 -10.72 0.98 28.96
C GLN A 393 -9.86 2.13 28.39
N GLU A 394 -9.39 3.05 29.23
CA GLU A 394 -8.50 4.18 28.84
C GLU A 394 -7.12 3.74 28.28
N SER A 395 -6.83 2.43 28.22
CA SER A 395 -5.47 1.91 28.02
C SER A 395 -5.21 1.16 26.72
N GLU A 396 -6.17 1.08 25.81
CA GLU A 396 -5.97 0.45 24.50
C GLU A 396 -5.56 1.50 23.46
N GLY A 397 -4.27 1.80 23.39
CA GLY A 397 -3.70 2.53 22.26
C GLY A 397 -3.99 1.76 20.97
N ARG A 398 -4.69 2.39 20.02
CA ARG A 398 -5.07 1.76 18.75
C ARG A 398 -4.07 2.17 17.67
N LEU A 399 -3.53 1.19 16.94
CA LEU A 399 -2.63 1.48 15.83
C LEU A 399 -3.46 2.00 14.67
N PHE A 400 -3.05 3.15 14.15
CA PHE A 400 -3.50 3.60 12.86
C PHE A 400 -2.62 2.94 11.78
N PHE A 401 -3.21 2.60 10.64
CA PHE A 401 -2.52 2.25 9.40
C PHE A 401 -3.25 3.00 8.27
N SER A 402 -2.57 3.58 7.29
CA SER A 402 -3.20 4.21 6.10
C SER A 402 -2.66 3.60 4.82
N SER A 403 -3.29 3.80 3.67
CA SER A 403 -2.73 3.47 2.35
C SER A 403 -2.66 4.69 1.42
N PRO A 404 -1.68 5.59 1.53
CA PRO A 404 -1.35 6.55 0.45
C PRO A 404 -0.90 5.92 -0.85
N GLY A 405 -1.73 5.85 -1.88
CA GLY A 405 -1.19 5.64 -3.23
C GLY A 405 -0.02 6.59 -3.52
N LEU A 406 1.18 6.07 -3.82
CA LEU A 406 2.45 6.81 -4.09
C LEU A 406 3.05 7.65 -2.92
N SER A 407 3.87 6.97 -2.09
CA SER A 407 4.49 7.34 -0.79
C SER A 407 4.83 8.78 -0.46
N PRO A 408 4.79 9.14 0.84
CA PRO A 408 5.90 8.91 1.82
C PRO A 408 5.91 7.72 2.82
N GLY A 409 7.09 7.40 3.37
CA GLY A 409 7.34 6.25 4.26
C GLY A 409 7.52 6.62 5.73
N MET A 410 6.62 6.15 6.59
CA MET A 410 6.84 6.09 8.05
C MET A 410 7.26 4.69 8.52
N TRP A 411 7.04 3.69 7.68
CA TRP A 411 7.84 2.49 7.61
C TRP A 411 8.61 2.52 6.29
N LYS A 412 9.92 2.27 6.32
CA LYS A 412 10.39 1.34 5.29
C LYS A 412 9.75 0.01 5.68
N PRO A 413 9.05 -0.73 4.80
CA PRO A 413 8.90 -2.15 5.05
C PRO A 413 10.28 -2.67 5.40
N PHE A 414 10.36 -3.38 6.51
CA PHE A 414 11.61 -3.95 6.99
C PHE A 414 12.34 -4.56 5.81
N PRO A 415 13.64 -4.28 5.63
CA PRO A 415 14.41 -4.92 4.58
C PRO A 415 14.29 -6.47 4.62
N GLU A 416 13.88 -7.06 5.75
CA GLU A 416 13.75 -8.51 5.97
C GLU A 416 12.64 -8.92 6.99
N ALA A 417 11.44 -8.31 7.00
CA ALA A 417 10.31 -8.91 7.75
C ALA A 417 9.37 -9.66 6.82
N ARG A 418 9.70 -10.95 6.63
CA ARG A 418 9.11 -11.93 5.68
C ARG A 418 7.60 -12.16 5.81
N ASP A 419 6.93 -11.56 6.80
CA ASP A 419 5.50 -11.70 7.05
C ASP A 419 4.85 -10.42 7.59
N ASN A 420 5.40 -9.21 7.40
CA ASN A 420 4.70 -8.00 7.84
C ASN A 420 3.60 -7.59 6.83
N PRO A 421 2.32 -7.77 7.16
CA PRO A 421 1.27 -7.81 6.17
C PRO A 421 0.13 -6.90 6.60
N VAL A 422 0.42 -5.61 6.60
CA VAL A 422 -0.64 -4.62 6.62
C VAL A 422 -1.30 -4.69 5.24
N GLY A 423 -2.13 -5.71 5.06
CA GLY A 423 -2.60 -6.20 3.78
C GLY A 423 -3.64 -5.28 3.14
N ASN A 424 -3.70 -4.00 3.46
CA ASN A 424 -4.80 -3.14 3.02
C ASN A 424 -4.38 -2.11 1.97
N THR A 425 -3.11 -2.10 1.52
CA THR A 425 -2.52 -0.90 0.89
C THR A 425 -1.80 -1.22 -0.43
N ASP A 426 -2.50 -1.84 -1.37
CA ASP A 426 -1.88 -2.38 -2.60
C ASP A 426 -1.36 -1.36 -3.60
N TRP A 427 -1.57 -0.07 -3.34
CA TRP A 427 -1.15 0.99 -4.25
C TRP A 427 -0.27 2.03 -3.57
N GLY A 428 0.03 1.87 -2.28
CA GLY A 428 0.59 2.90 -1.43
C GLY A 428 1.36 2.44 -0.20
N PRO A 429 2.34 3.17 0.36
CA PRO A 429 2.90 2.79 1.65
C PRO A 429 1.86 2.90 2.74
N VAL A 430 2.24 2.45 3.93
CA VAL A 430 1.41 2.56 5.11
C VAL A 430 1.93 3.63 6.05
N TYR A 431 1.15 4.66 6.35
CA TYR A 431 1.46 5.55 7.47
C TYR A 431 0.84 4.98 8.75
N PRO A 432 1.64 4.52 9.72
CA PRO A 432 1.23 4.42 11.10
C PRO A 432 1.16 5.82 11.71
N LEU A 433 0.07 6.56 11.50
CA LEU A 433 -0.15 7.81 12.22
C LEU A 433 -0.27 7.53 13.72
N PHE A 434 0.86 7.70 14.34
CA PHE A 434 1.07 7.63 15.74
C PHE A 434 0.73 9.01 16.31
N SER A 435 -0.53 9.21 16.74
CA SER A 435 -0.93 10.47 17.37
C SER A 435 -1.13 10.30 18.87
N SER A 436 -0.82 11.36 19.61
CA SER A 436 -1.25 11.53 20.99
C SER A 436 -2.77 11.60 21.04
N ASN A 437 -3.38 10.88 21.99
CA ASN A 437 -4.78 11.03 22.37
C ASN A 437 -5.84 10.69 21.28
N ASN A 438 -5.55 9.76 20.37
CA ASN A 438 -6.49 9.33 19.32
C ASN A 438 -6.83 7.83 19.37
N ALA A 439 -7.47 7.36 20.45
CA ALA A 439 -8.03 6.00 20.53
C ALA A 439 -9.13 5.68 19.48
N ASN A 440 -9.31 6.50 18.44
CA ASN A 440 -10.59 6.75 17.79
C ASN A 440 -10.60 6.71 16.25
N TYR A 441 -9.51 6.41 15.55
CA TYR A 441 -9.52 6.47 14.09
C TYR A 441 -8.84 5.26 13.44
N SER A 442 -9.47 4.70 12.43
CA SER A 442 -8.97 3.56 11.67
C SER A 442 -9.06 3.85 10.18
N GLU A 443 -7.95 3.54 9.52
CA GLU A 443 -7.68 3.59 8.08
C GLU A 443 -7.80 4.94 7.37
N VAL A 444 -6.96 5.18 6.37
CA VAL A 444 -7.20 6.20 5.34
C VAL A 444 -7.16 5.50 4.00
N SER A 445 -8.26 5.59 3.26
CA SER A 445 -8.27 5.33 1.82
C SER A 445 -7.96 6.62 1.07
N PHE A 446 -6.94 6.59 0.22
CA PHE A 446 -6.49 7.73 -0.57
C PHE A 446 -6.84 7.59 -2.05
N TYR A 447 -6.92 8.75 -2.71
CA TYR A 447 -7.19 9.00 -4.11
C TYR A 447 -6.89 7.84 -5.07
N ASP A 448 -7.97 7.23 -5.57
CA ASP A 448 -7.93 6.43 -6.78
C ASP A 448 -8.49 7.27 -7.94
N PRO A 449 -7.62 7.72 -8.88
CA PRO A 449 -7.97 8.62 -9.99
C PRO A 449 -9.01 8.05 -10.96
N ASP A 450 -9.29 6.76 -10.89
CA ASP A 450 -10.26 6.11 -11.76
C ASP A 450 -11.66 6.07 -11.14
N TYR A 451 -11.86 6.59 -9.93
CA TYR A 451 -13.19 7.01 -9.49
C TYR A 451 -13.58 8.35 -10.12
N VAL A 452 -14.73 8.36 -10.82
CA VAL A 452 -15.37 9.58 -11.31
C VAL A 452 -16.16 10.28 -10.21
N ALA A 453 -16.66 9.51 -9.25
CA ALA A 453 -17.25 10.00 -8.01
C ALA A 453 -17.02 8.99 -6.90
N VAL A 454 -16.51 9.46 -5.76
CA VAL A 454 -16.64 8.77 -4.47
C VAL A 454 -17.45 9.72 -3.60
N VAL A 455 -18.45 9.20 -2.93
CA VAL A 455 -19.32 9.96 -2.04
C VAL A 455 -19.36 9.19 -0.72
N PRO A 456 -18.29 9.29 0.10
CA PRO A 456 -18.36 8.85 1.47
C PRO A 456 -19.20 9.85 2.24
N MET A 457 -20.13 9.34 3.00
CA MET A 457 -21.15 10.17 3.62
C MET A 457 -20.62 10.66 5.00
N ASN A 458 -19.45 11.31 5.02
CA ASN A 458 -18.79 11.81 6.24
C ASN A 458 -18.81 13.35 6.38
N GLU A 459 -18.41 13.88 7.54
CA GLU A 459 -18.43 15.33 7.82
C GLU A 459 -17.36 16.08 7.01
N VAL A 460 -17.76 16.92 6.05
CA VAL A 460 -16.82 17.88 5.42
C VAL A 460 -16.62 19.07 6.34
N VAL A 461 -15.35 19.34 6.61
CA VAL A 461 -14.90 20.46 7.41
C VAL A 461 -14.36 21.57 6.51
N ALA A 462 -14.92 22.76 6.61
CA ALA A 462 -14.49 23.96 5.88
C ALA A 462 -13.09 24.43 6.33
N GLN A 463 -12.52 25.41 5.62
CA GLN A 463 -11.19 25.97 5.92
C GLN A 463 -11.01 26.45 7.38
N TYR A 464 -12.10 26.83 8.04
CA TYR A 464 -12.11 27.31 9.43
C TYR A 464 -12.60 26.27 10.43
N GLY A 465 -12.80 25.03 10.01
CA GLY A 465 -13.21 23.99 10.93
C GLY A 465 -14.72 23.75 11.08
N GLU A 466 -15.55 24.55 10.43
CA GLU A 466 -17.00 24.38 10.49
C GLU A 466 -17.45 23.20 9.62
N VAL A 467 -18.37 22.38 10.12
CA VAL A 467 -19.05 21.37 9.28
C VAL A 467 -19.90 22.11 8.27
N ASP A 468 -19.68 21.87 6.99
CA ASP A 468 -20.46 22.48 5.91
C ASP A 468 -21.50 21.47 5.36
N PRO A 469 -22.77 21.54 5.79
CA PRO A 469 -23.79 20.59 5.39
C PRO A 469 -24.20 20.72 3.91
N LEU A 470 -23.81 21.81 3.23
CA LEU A 470 -24.11 22.03 1.81
C LEU A 470 -23.00 21.51 0.89
N PHE A 471 -21.80 21.22 1.43
CA PHE A 471 -20.60 20.83 0.68
C PHE A 471 -20.03 19.48 1.14
N ALA A 472 -20.83 18.70 1.88
CA ALA A 472 -20.49 17.43 2.55
C ALA A 472 -19.93 16.31 1.66
N ASN A 473 -19.86 16.49 0.35
CA ASN A 473 -19.44 15.46 -0.60
C ASN A 473 -18.49 16.06 -1.66
N ASN A 474 -17.29 16.46 -1.26
CA ASN A 474 -16.26 16.96 -2.19
C ASN A 474 -15.22 15.90 -2.53
N LEU A 475 -15.65 14.82 -3.18
CA LEU A 475 -14.77 13.68 -3.50
C LEU A 475 -14.78 13.25 -4.97
N ALA A 476 -15.37 14.08 -5.84
CA ALA A 476 -15.03 14.04 -7.26
C ALA A 476 -13.65 14.69 -7.50
N ARG A 477 -12.89 14.15 -8.45
CA ARG A 477 -11.64 14.72 -8.99
C ARG A 477 -11.82 16.16 -9.53
N THR A 478 -13.05 16.65 -9.62
CA THR A 478 -13.39 17.99 -10.12
C THR A 478 -13.39 19.10 -9.08
N GLY A 479 -13.36 18.74 -7.79
CA GLY A 479 -13.52 19.75 -6.73
C GLY A 479 -14.90 20.40 -6.70
N GLU A 480 -15.88 19.82 -7.42
CA GLU A 480 -17.25 20.29 -7.40
C GLU A 480 -18.04 19.52 -6.30
N PRO A 481 -18.65 20.23 -5.36
CA PRO A 481 -19.43 19.63 -4.28
C PRO A 481 -20.73 19.02 -4.82
N GLY A 482 -21.07 17.81 -4.36
CA GLY A 482 -22.42 17.29 -4.54
C GLY A 482 -23.44 18.13 -3.75
N ARG A 483 -24.60 18.44 -4.35
CA ARG A 483 -25.70 19.16 -3.68
C ARG A 483 -26.68 18.17 -3.06
N LEU A 484 -27.02 18.37 -1.79
CA LEU A 484 -28.11 17.62 -1.13
C LEU A 484 -29.47 18.20 -1.54
N ASP A 485 -30.32 17.37 -2.14
CA ASP A 485 -31.68 17.72 -2.55
C ASP A 485 -32.68 16.90 -1.70
N SER A 486 -33.25 17.52 -0.67
CA SER A 486 -34.13 16.85 0.32
C SER A 486 -33.51 15.64 1.04
N ALA A 487 -32.19 15.49 0.98
CA ALA A 487 -31.39 14.57 1.77
C ALA A 487 -30.74 15.30 2.96
N TRP A 488 -30.42 14.58 4.04
CA TRP A 488 -29.80 15.20 5.21
C TRP A 488 -28.93 14.22 6.00
N PHE A 489 -27.95 14.76 6.70
CA PHE A 489 -27.28 14.07 7.80
C PHE A 489 -28.11 14.27 9.08
N PRO A 490 -28.42 13.21 9.82
CA PRO A 490 -29.09 13.37 11.10
C PRO A 490 -28.12 14.01 12.10
N GLN A 491 -28.66 14.75 13.10
CA GLN A 491 -27.82 15.38 14.11
C GLN A 491 -27.06 14.32 14.92
N GLU A 492 -25.73 14.47 14.99
CA GLU A 492 -24.80 13.51 15.61
C GLU A 492 -25.01 13.35 17.14
N TYR A 493 -25.70 14.31 17.79
CA TYR A 493 -25.99 14.29 19.23
C TYR A 493 -27.42 14.73 19.54
N GLY A 494 -28.21 13.79 20.09
CA GLY A 494 -29.29 14.14 21.02
C GLY A 494 -28.71 14.58 22.38
N PHE A 495 -29.46 15.37 23.15
CA PHE A 495 -29.08 15.86 24.49
C PHE A 495 -28.87 14.74 25.55
N ASP A 496 -29.11 13.49 25.17
CA ASP A 496 -29.17 12.29 25.99
C ASP A 496 -27.95 11.36 25.85
N GLY A 497 -27.00 11.66 24.96
CA GLY A 497 -25.69 11.01 24.96
C GLY A 497 -25.61 9.64 24.28
N GLU A 498 -26.63 9.23 23.52
CA GLU A 498 -26.53 8.06 22.63
C GLU A 498 -26.31 8.47 21.16
N ASP A 499 -25.30 7.86 20.55
CA ASP A 499 -24.99 7.96 19.13
C ASP A 499 -25.93 7.04 18.33
N ILE A 500 -27.03 7.60 17.82
CA ILE A 500 -28.12 6.85 17.16
C ILE A 500 -28.00 6.76 15.63
N ASN A 501 -26.94 7.28 15.00
CA ASN A 501 -26.91 7.51 13.54
C ASN A 501 -25.65 6.97 12.84
N ARG A 502 -25.42 5.66 12.93
CA ARG A 502 -24.25 5.00 12.33
C ARG A 502 -24.50 4.54 10.89
N GLY A 503 -23.58 4.91 9.99
CA GLY A 503 -23.42 4.32 8.67
C GLY A 503 -22.87 2.89 8.72
N MET A 504 -22.63 2.30 7.55
CA MET A 504 -21.93 1.02 7.45
C MET A 504 -20.43 1.21 7.71
N VAL A 505 -19.87 2.29 7.15
CA VAL A 505 -18.45 2.62 7.24
C VAL A 505 -18.22 3.96 7.93
N GLY A 506 -19.12 4.94 7.76
CA GLY A 506 -19.01 6.28 8.37
C GLY A 506 -20.34 6.78 8.97
N GLN A 507 -20.69 8.02 8.68
CA GLN A 507 -22.07 8.51 8.86
C GLN A 507 -22.87 8.16 7.59
N ALA A 508 -24.19 8.02 7.68
CA ALA A 508 -25.00 7.74 6.50
C ALA A 508 -25.97 8.88 6.21
N LEU A 509 -26.24 9.09 4.92
CA LEU A 509 -27.20 10.05 4.44
C LEU A 509 -28.61 9.47 4.52
N TYR A 510 -29.53 10.25 5.08
CA TYR A 510 -30.95 9.88 5.15
C TYR A 510 -31.68 10.42 3.92
N LEU A 511 -32.40 9.53 3.26
CA LEU A 511 -33.07 9.81 1.99
C LEU A 511 -34.56 9.48 2.12
N GLY A 512 -35.40 10.50 1.99
CA GLY A 512 -36.83 10.32 1.70
C GLY A 512 -37.06 9.96 0.23
N ASP A 513 -38.33 9.85 -0.17
CA ASP A 513 -38.69 9.42 -1.54
C ASP A 513 -38.28 10.40 -2.65
N ARG A 514 -38.05 11.66 -2.29
CA ARG A 514 -37.47 12.70 -3.16
C ARG A 514 -36.03 13.04 -2.81
N GLY A 515 -35.46 12.37 -1.81
CA GLY A 515 -34.11 12.62 -1.35
C GLY A 515 -33.10 12.20 -2.41
N SER A 516 -32.13 13.07 -2.70
CA SER A 516 -31.00 12.73 -3.56
C SER A 516 -29.75 13.55 -3.25
N VAL A 517 -28.62 13.06 -3.75
CA VAL A 517 -27.38 13.84 -3.91
C VAL A 517 -27.12 14.01 -5.39
N THR A 518 -26.95 15.24 -5.84
CA THR A 518 -26.65 15.55 -7.24
C THR A 518 -25.20 15.99 -7.38
N VAL A 519 -24.43 15.28 -8.20
CA VAL A 519 -23.05 15.65 -8.58
C VAL A 519 -23.08 16.11 -10.04
N SER A 520 -22.73 17.37 -10.28
CA SER A 520 -22.81 17.97 -11.60
C SER A 520 -21.91 17.29 -12.62
N ALA A 521 -22.42 17.14 -13.85
CA ALA A 521 -21.70 16.57 -14.97
C ALA A 521 -20.40 17.33 -15.23
N ASN A 522 -19.33 16.58 -15.48
CA ASN A 522 -18.00 17.12 -15.71
C ASN A 522 -17.21 16.23 -16.68
N GLU A 523 -16.00 16.62 -17.05
CA GLU A 523 -15.17 15.88 -18.02
C GLU A 523 -15.00 14.39 -17.68
N LEU A 524 -14.97 14.03 -16.39
CA LEU A 524 -14.81 12.63 -15.96
C LEU A 524 -16.09 11.82 -16.05
N VAL A 525 -17.21 12.40 -15.61
CA VAL A 525 -18.53 11.80 -15.78
C VAL A 525 -18.82 11.61 -17.29
N ASN A 526 -18.31 12.51 -18.12
CA ASN A 526 -18.45 12.45 -19.58
C ASN A 526 -17.50 11.44 -20.28
N ASP A 527 -16.43 10.99 -19.62
CA ASP A 527 -15.39 10.08 -20.20
C ASP A 527 -15.52 8.62 -19.70
N ILE A 528 -16.72 8.21 -19.29
CA ILE A 528 -16.98 6.82 -18.88
C ILE A 528 -17.07 5.94 -20.13
N GLN A 529 -16.01 5.15 -20.38
CA GLN A 529 -16.02 4.12 -21.42
C GLN A 529 -16.45 2.77 -20.82
N SER A 530 -15.72 2.31 -19.80
CA SER A 530 -16.10 1.21 -18.92
C SER A 530 -16.57 1.76 -17.59
N VAL A 531 -17.29 0.97 -16.79
CA VAL A 531 -17.74 1.45 -15.49
C VAL A 531 -17.76 0.36 -14.42
N THR A 532 -17.52 0.77 -13.18
CA THR A 532 -17.95 0.06 -11.98
C THR A 532 -18.75 1.01 -11.10
N VAL A 533 -19.91 0.57 -10.64
CA VAL A 533 -20.76 1.31 -9.68
C VAL A 533 -20.94 0.48 -8.43
N GLN A 534 -20.83 1.08 -7.26
CA GLN A 534 -21.01 0.47 -5.95
C GLN A 534 -21.75 1.41 -4.99
N ALA A 535 -22.56 0.87 -4.09
CA ALA A 535 -23.18 1.63 -3.01
C ALA A 535 -23.48 0.73 -1.81
N PHE A 536 -23.27 1.26 -0.60
CA PHE A 536 -23.87 0.69 0.60
C PHE A 536 -25.25 1.31 0.83
N VAL A 537 -26.23 0.45 1.05
CA VAL A 537 -27.62 0.86 1.21
C VAL A 537 -28.25 0.10 2.35
N ARG A 538 -29.07 0.80 3.14
CA ARG A 538 -29.92 0.20 4.17
C ARG A 538 -31.35 0.66 3.95
N ARG A 539 -32.21 -0.31 3.67
CA ARG A 539 -33.66 -0.08 3.55
C ARG A 539 -34.24 0.18 4.94
N LEU A 540 -34.96 1.28 5.14
CA LEU A 540 -35.56 1.61 6.44
C LEU A 540 -37.01 1.13 6.57
N VAL A 541 -37.75 1.10 5.46
CA VAL A 541 -39.18 0.77 5.44
C VAL A 541 -39.48 -0.32 4.41
N ASP A 542 -40.65 -0.96 4.54
CA ASP A 542 -41.18 -1.78 3.46
C ASP A 542 -41.68 -0.86 2.31
N MET A 543 -41.08 -1.03 1.12
CA MET A 543 -41.37 -0.24 -0.07
C MET A 543 -42.61 -0.74 -0.84
N ASN A 544 -43.22 -1.86 -0.42
CA ASN A 544 -44.40 -2.46 -1.06
C ASN A 544 -45.71 -1.78 -0.60
N GLN A 545 -45.96 -0.53 -1.03
CA GLN A 545 -47.11 0.24 -0.56
C GLN A 545 -48.10 0.77 -1.64
N SER A 546 -47.81 0.76 -2.96
CA SER A 546 -48.84 1.09 -3.97
C SER A 546 -48.49 0.66 -5.41
N ALA A 547 -49.49 0.27 -6.22
CA ALA A 547 -49.36 -0.38 -7.53
C ALA A 547 -48.71 0.42 -8.69
N ASP A 548 -48.34 1.69 -8.48
CA ASP A 548 -47.84 2.58 -9.54
C ASP A 548 -46.37 3.00 -9.26
N ASN A 549 -45.44 2.14 -9.70
CA ASN A 549 -43.98 2.32 -9.77
C ASN A 549 -43.18 2.25 -8.44
N HIS A 550 -42.51 1.11 -8.23
CA HIS A 550 -41.95 0.69 -6.94
C HIS A 550 -40.42 0.68 -6.86
N ASP A 551 -39.73 0.98 -7.95
CA ASP A 551 -38.29 0.82 -8.02
C ASP A 551 -37.57 2.03 -7.40
N ARG A 552 -36.50 1.78 -6.65
CA ARG A 552 -35.65 2.83 -6.06
C ARG A 552 -34.33 2.86 -6.78
N HIS A 553 -34.14 3.92 -7.56
CA HIS A 553 -32.85 4.23 -8.14
C HIS A 553 -31.87 4.54 -7.02
N LEU A 554 -30.74 3.85 -7.04
CA LEU A 554 -29.66 4.03 -6.07
C LEU A 554 -28.59 4.94 -6.66
N VAL A 555 -28.21 4.67 -7.92
CA VAL A 555 -27.19 5.44 -8.64
C VAL A 555 -27.64 5.57 -10.10
N THR A 556 -27.71 6.80 -10.60
CA THR A 556 -28.22 7.08 -11.95
C THR A 556 -27.37 8.13 -12.65
N ILE A 557 -27.06 7.89 -13.92
CA ILE A 557 -26.71 8.93 -14.89
C ILE A 557 -27.72 8.78 -16.02
N GLU A 558 -28.63 9.75 -16.14
CA GLU A 558 -29.76 9.64 -17.07
C GLU A 558 -29.27 9.43 -18.50
N GLY A 559 -29.82 8.40 -19.16
CA GLY A 559 -29.46 8.04 -20.53
C GLY A 559 -28.10 7.35 -20.69
N ALA A 560 -27.42 6.99 -19.59
CA ALA A 560 -26.13 6.30 -19.60
C ALA A 560 -26.13 5.02 -18.76
N LEU A 561 -26.45 5.11 -17.46
CA LEU A 561 -26.41 3.95 -16.55
C LEU A 561 -27.35 4.08 -15.37
N GLU A 562 -27.75 2.93 -14.81
CA GLU A 562 -28.64 2.85 -13.65
C GLU A 562 -28.31 1.64 -12.77
N LEU A 563 -28.28 1.83 -11.46
CA LEU A 563 -28.36 0.77 -10.44
C LEU A 563 -29.66 0.95 -9.65
N VAL A 564 -30.49 -0.09 -9.62
CA VAL A 564 -31.87 -0.02 -9.13
C VAL A 564 -32.13 -1.13 -8.12
N LEU A 565 -32.78 -0.76 -7.01
CA LEU A 565 -33.38 -1.67 -6.05
C LEU A 565 -34.87 -1.84 -6.39
N LEU A 566 -35.26 -3.04 -6.78
CA LEU A 566 -36.65 -3.34 -7.14
C LEU A 566 -37.54 -3.50 -5.91
N GLU A 567 -38.86 -3.49 -6.13
CA GLU A 567 -39.89 -3.69 -5.10
C GLU A 567 -39.66 -4.92 -4.22
N ASP A 568 -39.29 -6.04 -4.86
CA ASP A 568 -39.06 -7.31 -4.19
C ASP A 568 -37.71 -7.38 -3.47
N GLY A 569 -36.97 -6.27 -3.43
CA GLY A 569 -35.69 -6.13 -2.76
C GLY A 569 -34.51 -6.73 -3.54
N ARG A 570 -34.66 -7.06 -4.83
CA ARG A 570 -33.55 -7.51 -5.69
C ARG A 570 -32.90 -6.36 -6.47
N LEU A 571 -31.68 -6.60 -6.94
CA LEU A 571 -30.90 -5.61 -7.69
C LEU A 571 -31.05 -5.81 -9.19
N GLN A 572 -31.05 -4.69 -9.92
CA GLN A 572 -30.97 -4.65 -11.37
C GLN A 572 -30.06 -3.50 -11.81
N ALA A 573 -29.28 -3.69 -12.87
CA ALA A 573 -28.46 -2.64 -13.45
C ALA A 573 -28.68 -2.52 -14.97
N TRP A 574 -28.49 -1.31 -15.49
CA TRP A 574 -28.69 -0.98 -16.89
C TRP A 574 -27.55 -0.13 -17.45
N ILE A 575 -27.20 -0.38 -18.72
CA ILE A 575 -26.33 0.45 -19.55
C ILE A 575 -27.12 0.88 -20.79
N HIS A 576 -27.03 2.17 -21.14
CA HIS A 576 -27.63 2.72 -22.35
C HIS A 576 -26.56 2.93 -23.41
N ARG A 577 -26.80 2.44 -24.63
CA ARG A 577 -25.93 2.67 -25.80
C ARG A 577 -26.75 2.78 -27.07
N ASN A 578 -26.38 3.73 -27.93
CA ASN A 578 -26.97 3.89 -29.27
C ASN A 578 -28.52 3.95 -29.24
N GLY A 579 -29.11 4.58 -28.21
CA GLY A 579 -30.56 4.65 -28.01
C GLY A 579 -31.23 3.35 -27.54
N SER A 580 -30.45 2.31 -27.23
CA SER A 580 -30.91 1.03 -26.68
C SER A 580 -30.49 0.90 -25.21
N ARG A 581 -31.31 0.21 -24.40
CA ARG A 581 -31.07 -0.06 -22.98
C ARG A 581 -30.79 -1.56 -22.80
N TYR A 582 -29.64 -1.90 -22.22
CA TYR A 582 -29.20 -3.26 -21.97
C TYR A 582 -29.10 -3.50 -20.46
N GLY A 583 -29.63 -4.62 -19.97
CA GLY A 583 -29.78 -4.85 -18.53
C GLY A 583 -29.19 -6.17 -18.05
N VAL A 584 -28.89 -6.20 -16.76
CA VAL A 584 -28.49 -7.39 -16.01
C VAL A 584 -29.33 -7.49 -14.74
N GLY A 585 -29.86 -8.68 -14.45
CA GLY A 585 -30.85 -8.90 -13.38
C GLY A 585 -32.31 -8.72 -13.85
N PRO A 586 -33.29 -8.85 -12.94
CA PRO A 586 -33.12 -8.89 -11.49
C PRO A 586 -32.47 -10.15 -10.96
N ALA A 587 -31.56 -10.00 -10.01
CA ALA A 587 -30.85 -11.11 -9.38
C ALA A 587 -30.52 -10.81 -7.91
N GLY A 588 -29.99 -11.81 -7.21
CA GLY A 588 -29.63 -11.69 -5.80
C GLY A 588 -30.75 -12.09 -4.83
N THR A 589 -30.46 -11.98 -3.54
CA THR A 589 -31.41 -12.30 -2.47
C THR A 589 -32.19 -11.04 -2.08
N PRO A 590 -33.52 -11.11 -1.96
CA PRO A 590 -34.35 -10.01 -1.44
C PRO A 590 -33.79 -9.37 -0.17
N LEU A 591 -33.64 -8.05 -0.19
CA LEU A 591 -33.01 -7.29 0.89
C LEU A 591 -34.02 -6.92 2.00
N PRO A 592 -33.84 -7.41 3.24
CA PRO A 592 -34.75 -7.13 4.35
C PRO A 592 -34.59 -5.69 4.88
N PRO A 593 -35.68 -5.04 5.34
CA PRO A 593 -35.58 -3.76 6.04
C PRO A 593 -34.67 -3.84 7.27
N GLY A 594 -33.94 -2.76 7.54
CA GLY A 594 -33.07 -2.59 8.71
C GLY A 594 -31.65 -3.15 8.55
N THR A 595 -31.30 -3.79 7.43
CA THR A 595 -29.97 -4.39 7.20
C THR A 595 -29.20 -3.63 6.12
N TRP A 596 -27.90 -3.40 6.35
CA TRP A 596 -26.98 -2.86 5.35
C TRP A 596 -26.64 -3.94 4.31
N PHE A 597 -26.50 -3.54 3.06
CA PHE A 597 -25.97 -4.38 1.99
C PHE A 597 -25.10 -3.57 1.04
N HIS A 598 -24.22 -4.26 0.31
CA HIS A 598 -23.44 -3.69 -0.79
C HIS A 598 -24.02 -4.14 -2.13
N GLY A 599 -24.40 -3.18 -2.97
CA GLY A 599 -24.85 -3.43 -4.34
C GLY A 599 -23.85 -2.86 -5.33
N ALA A 600 -23.46 -3.65 -6.35
CA ALA A 600 -22.52 -3.18 -7.36
C ALA A 600 -22.75 -3.79 -8.74
N PHE A 601 -22.29 -3.11 -9.80
CA PHE A 601 -22.22 -3.68 -11.15
C PHE A 601 -20.98 -3.19 -11.90
N THR A 602 -20.55 -3.94 -12.92
CA THR A 602 -19.45 -3.54 -13.82
C THR A 602 -19.81 -3.70 -15.29
N TYR A 603 -19.25 -2.86 -16.16
CA TYR A 603 -19.36 -2.96 -17.61
C TYR A 603 -18.00 -2.77 -18.29
N ASP A 604 -17.55 -3.75 -19.06
CA ASP A 604 -16.38 -3.63 -19.94
C ASP A 604 -16.81 -3.31 -21.37
N HIS A 605 -16.42 -2.14 -21.87
CA HIS A 605 -16.72 -1.71 -23.23
C HIS A 605 -16.02 -2.54 -24.33
N ARG A 606 -14.91 -3.21 -24.02
CA ARG A 606 -14.12 -3.98 -25.01
C ARG A 606 -14.74 -5.33 -25.28
N SER A 607 -15.19 -6.02 -24.23
CA SER A 607 -15.84 -7.33 -24.33
C SER A 607 -17.36 -7.25 -24.42
N GLY A 608 -17.97 -6.14 -23.98
CA GLY A 608 -19.41 -5.99 -23.83
C GLY A 608 -19.97 -6.65 -22.56
N THR A 609 -19.12 -7.13 -21.66
CA THR A 609 -19.52 -7.86 -20.46
C THR A 609 -20.10 -6.93 -19.40
N LEU A 610 -21.29 -7.24 -18.91
CA LEU A 610 -22.02 -6.55 -17.85
C LEU A 610 -22.25 -7.51 -16.68
N LEU A 611 -21.70 -7.21 -15.50
CA LEU A 611 -21.70 -8.08 -14.32
C LEU A 611 -22.45 -7.42 -13.16
N LEU A 612 -23.22 -8.18 -12.39
CA LEU A 612 -23.97 -7.67 -11.23
C LEU A 612 -23.54 -8.39 -9.94
N TYR A 613 -23.43 -7.63 -8.85
CA TYR A 613 -22.90 -8.08 -7.57
C TYR A 613 -23.81 -7.73 -6.39
N GLN A 614 -23.80 -8.59 -5.37
CA GLN A 614 -24.39 -8.34 -4.05
C GLN A 614 -23.40 -8.81 -2.98
N ASP A 615 -23.08 -7.95 -2.01
CA ASP A 615 -22.14 -8.21 -0.91
C ASP A 615 -20.80 -8.77 -1.40
N GLY A 616 -20.31 -8.18 -2.50
CA GLY A 616 -19.05 -8.56 -3.13
C GLY A 616 -19.09 -9.86 -3.94
N ILE A 617 -20.25 -10.51 -4.08
CA ILE A 617 -20.40 -11.75 -4.85
C ILE A 617 -20.97 -11.43 -6.22
N LEU A 618 -20.36 -11.97 -7.28
CA LEU A 618 -21.00 -12.01 -8.59
C LEU A 618 -22.29 -12.84 -8.53
N ILE A 619 -23.43 -12.21 -8.78
CA ILE A 619 -24.75 -12.87 -8.73
C ILE A 619 -25.30 -13.20 -10.12
N THR A 620 -24.91 -12.46 -11.17
CA THR A 620 -25.31 -12.74 -12.55
C THR A 620 -24.47 -11.94 -13.55
N GLU A 621 -24.51 -12.32 -14.83
CA GLU A 621 -23.79 -11.69 -15.94
C GLU A 621 -24.66 -11.57 -17.21
N ALA A 622 -24.29 -10.64 -18.09
CA ALA A 622 -24.83 -10.48 -19.42
C ALA A 622 -23.73 -10.01 -20.40
N VAL A 623 -23.87 -10.33 -21.69
CA VAL A 623 -22.98 -9.84 -22.76
C VAL A 623 -23.80 -8.99 -23.73
N ILE A 624 -23.37 -7.74 -23.92
CA ILE A 624 -24.02 -6.80 -24.84
C ILE A 624 -23.60 -7.14 -26.28
N PRO A 625 -24.55 -7.33 -27.22
CA PRO A 625 -24.25 -7.75 -28.59
C PRO A 625 -23.44 -6.75 -29.42
N ASP A 626 -23.48 -5.47 -29.05
CA ASP A 626 -22.73 -4.38 -29.68
C ASP A 626 -21.84 -3.72 -28.59
N PRO A 627 -20.64 -4.26 -28.34
CA PRO A 627 -19.72 -3.73 -27.34
C PRO A 627 -19.20 -2.33 -27.74
N GLY A 628 -18.96 -1.47 -26.75
CA GLY A 628 -18.37 -0.15 -26.97
C GLY A 628 -18.67 0.81 -25.82
N PRO A 629 -18.18 2.06 -25.87
CA PRO A 629 -18.23 2.98 -24.73
C PRO A 629 -19.68 3.39 -24.40
N VAL A 630 -19.94 3.65 -23.11
CA VAL A 630 -21.26 4.11 -22.61
C VAL A 630 -21.63 5.49 -23.17
N VAL A 631 -20.66 6.39 -23.38
CA VAL A 631 -20.82 7.76 -23.89
C VAL A 631 -21.88 8.56 -23.12
N VAL A 632 -21.45 9.34 -22.14
CA VAL A 632 -22.34 10.19 -21.33
C VAL A 632 -22.46 11.57 -21.99
N ALA A 633 -23.67 11.98 -22.34
CA ALA A 633 -23.96 13.27 -22.97
C ALA A 633 -24.42 14.33 -21.94
N GLY A 634 -23.56 14.69 -20.99
CA GLY A 634 -23.79 15.83 -20.08
C GLY A 634 -24.86 15.63 -19.00
N GLY A 635 -25.12 14.38 -18.58
CA GLY A 635 -26.02 14.06 -17.47
C GLY A 635 -25.34 14.12 -16.11
N ASP A 636 -25.99 14.73 -15.13
CA ASP A 636 -25.54 14.74 -13.73
C ASP A 636 -25.57 13.31 -13.15
N LEU A 637 -24.65 13.02 -12.23
CA LEU A 637 -24.71 11.82 -11.41
C LEU A 637 -25.66 12.08 -10.24
N VAL A 638 -26.73 11.29 -10.14
CA VAL A 638 -27.73 11.43 -9.08
C VAL A 638 -27.78 10.17 -8.23
N LEU A 639 -27.66 10.34 -6.91
CA LEU A 639 -27.65 9.27 -5.92
C LEU A 639 -28.94 9.31 -5.11
N GLY A 640 -29.62 8.17 -5.01
CA GLY A 640 -30.85 8.01 -4.25
C GLY A 640 -32.17 8.15 -5.06
N PRO A 641 -33.32 7.93 -4.38
CA PRO A 641 -34.64 7.77 -4.99
C PRO A 641 -35.11 8.93 -5.87
N GLY A 642 -34.68 10.17 -5.56
CA GLY A 642 -35.08 11.38 -6.28
C GLY A 642 -34.57 11.49 -7.72
N SER A 643 -33.78 10.52 -8.20
CA SER A 643 -33.06 10.57 -9.48
C SER A 643 -33.92 10.46 -10.75
N TYR A 644 -35.25 10.28 -10.66
CA TYR A 644 -36.09 10.15 -11.85
C TYR A 644 -37.54 10.65 -11.68
N GLY A 645 -37.79 11.95 -11.92
CA GLY A 645 -39.10 12.52 -12.30
C GLY A 645 -40.37 12.00 -11.59
N GLN A 646 -40.30 11.69 -10.29
CA GLN A 646 -41.38 10.98 -9.58
C GLN A 646 -42.64 11.85 -9.36
N PRO A 647 -43.85 11.26 -9.32
CA PRO A 647 -45.09 11.94 -8.92
C PRO A 647 -45.01 12.50 -7.48
N ALA A 648 -45.86 13.48 -7.18
CA ALA A 648 -45.88 14.14 -5.86
C ALA A 648 -46.36 13.22 -4.72
N ASP A 649 -45.58 13.20 -3.64
CA ASP A 649 -45.90 12.79 -2.26
C ASP A 649 -46.35 11.32 -2.03
N PHE A 650 -45.39 10.38 -2.10
CA PHE A 650 -45.58 8.97 -1.73
C PHE A 650 -45.56 8.71 -0.21
N VAL A 651 -44.76 9.49 0.54
CA VAL A 651 -44.70 9.44 2.02
C VAL A 651 -44.96 10.84 2.58
N ALA A 652 -45.83 10.93 3.58
CA ALA A 652 -46.16 12.18 4.24
C ALA A 652 -44.97 12.66 5.09
N GLY A 653 -44.28 13.72 4.65
CA GLY A 653 -43.21 14.37 5.40
C GLY A 653 -41.79 13.90 5.02
N ASN A 654 -40.77 14.57 5.58
CA ASN A 654 -39.34 14.24 5.43
C ASN A 654 -38.96 12.91 6.14
N GLU A 655 -39.78 11.86 6.05
CA GLU A 655 -39.44 10.55 6.60
C GLU A 655 -38.42 9.85 5.68
N ALA A 656 -37.36 9.28 6.26
CA ALA A 656 -36.34 8.57 5.51
C ALA A 656 -36.80 7.14 5.19
N ILE A 657 -36.65 6.75 3.92
CA ILE A 657 -36.99 5.40 3.43
C ILE A 657 -35.75 4.54 3.17
N LEU A 658 -34.62 5.19 2.90
CA LEU A 658 -33.31 4.59 2.69
C LEU A 658 -32.26 5.36 3.48
N MET A 659 -31.24 4.63 3.93
CA MET A 659 -29.93 5.21 4.24
C MET A 659 -28.97 4.79 3.15
N MET A 660 -28.11 5.71 2.72
CA MET A 660 -26.99 5.41 1.84
C MET A 660 -25.70 5.80 2.52
N ASP A 661 -24.71 4.94 2.38
CA ASP A 661 -23.33 5.18 2.80
C ASP A 661 -22.41 4.78 1.62
N GLU A 662 -21.22 5.35 1.57
CA GLU A 662 -20.18 5.11 0.56
C GLU A 662 -20.68 4.74 -0.84
N VAL A 663 -20.88 5.75 -1.70
CA VAL A 663 -21.17 5.51 -3.12
C VAL A 663 -19.91 5.70 -3.95
N MET A 664 -19.62 4.74 -4.83
CA MET A 664 -18.42 4.73 -5.65
C MET A 664 -18.79 4.49 -7.11
N VAL A 665 -18.35 5.39 -8.00
CA VAL A 665 -18.49 5.25 -9.45
C VAL A 665 -17.10 5.36 -10.07
N SER A 666 -16.66 4.32 -10.75
CA SER A 666 -15.34 4.21 -11.38
C SER A 666 -15.46 4.07 -12.89
N ARG A 667 -14.55 4.70 -13.64
CA ARG A 667 -14.46 4.62 -15.11
C ARG A 667 -13.68 3.40 -15.64
N VAL A 668 -13.26 2.52 -14.74
CA VAL A 668 -12.59 1.26 -15.07
C VAL A 668 -13.39 0.09 -14.50
N VAL A 669 -13.18 -1.10 -15.05
CA VAL A 669 -13.75 -2.33 -14.49
C VAL A 669 -12.92 -2.73 -13.27
N ARG A 670 -13.53 -2.68 -12.09
CA ARG A 670 -12.97 -3.22 -10.86
C ARG A 670 -13.05 -4.74 -10.85
N SER A 671 -11.99 -5.37 -10.35
CA SER A 671 -11.91 -6.83 -10.25
C SER A 671 -12.94 -7.36 -9.24
N HIS A 672 -13.31 -8.65 -9.36
CA HIS A 672 -14.13 -9.34 -8.36
C HIS A 672 -13.54 -9.20 -6.95
N ARG A 673 -12.21 -9.17 -6.85
CA ARG A 673 -11.48 -9.04 -5.60
C ARG A 673 -11.67 -7.65 -4.98
N GLU A 674 -11.52 -6.59 -5.78
CA GLU A 674 -11.78 -5.21 -5.33
C GLU A 674 -13.21 -5.06 -4.86
N LEU A 675 -14.19 -5.55 -5.63
CA LEU A 675 -15.61 -5.49 -5.26
C LEU A 675 -15.91 -6.25 -3.96
N ALA A 676 -15.27 -7.41 -3.74
CA ALA A 676 -15.41 -8.15 -2.50
C ALA A 676 -14.74 -7.44 -1.32
N ARG A 677 -13.57 -6.83 -1.52
CA ARG A 677 -12.91 -6.00 -0.51
C ARG A 677 -13.79 -4.81 -0.13
N ASP A 678 -14.27 -4.06 -1.12
CA ASP A 678 -15.09 -2.86 -0.93
C ASP A 678 -16.42 -3.22 -0.27
N ALA A 679 -16.95 -4.43 -0.49
CA ALA A 679 -18.11 -4.96 0.22
C ALA A 679 -17.82 -5.47 1.65
N LEU A 680 -16.63 -5.21 2.20
CA LEU A 680 -16.18 -5.71 3.49
C LEU A 680 -16.26 -7.26 3.59
N ARG A 681 -16.10 -7.97 2.47
CA ARG A 681 -16.17 -9.43 2.43
C ARG A 681 -14.78 -10.03 2.70
N PRO A 682 -14.66 -11.04 3.57
CA PRO A 682 -13.43 -11.81 3.68
C PRO A 682 -13.10 -12.47 2.33
N LEU A 683 -11.92 -12.15 1.79
CA LEU A 683 -11.44 -12.77 0.57
C LEU A 683 -10.89 -14.18 0.89
N PRO A 684 -11.13 -15.18 0.01
CA PRO A 684 -10.48 -16.48 0.15
C PRO A 684 -8.96 -16.31 0.17
N LYS A 685 -8.29 -16.99 1.09
CA LYS A 685 -6.81 -17.06 1.10
C LYS A 685 -6.36 -17.68 -0.24
N SER A 686 -5.43 -17.02 -0.91
CA SER A 686 -4.61 -17.57 -1.98
C SER A 686 -4.02 -18.89 -1.51
N GLN A 687 -4.32 -19.94 -2.27
CA GLN A 687 -3.97 -21.30 -1.88
C GLN A 687 -2.65 -21.66 -2.54
N TYR A 688 -1.56 -21.19 -1.93
CA TYR A 688 -0.19 -21.57 -2.30
C TYR A 688 0.32 -22.66 -1.36
N GLN A 689 1.08 -23.62 -1.89
CA GLN A 689 1.81 -24.61 -1.11
C GLN A 689 3.29 -24.21 -0.96
N THR A 690 3.92 -24.69 0.12
CA THR A 690 5.38 -24.53 0.29
C THR A 690 6.12 -25.56 -0.55
N THR A 691 7.28 -25.18 -1.10
CA THR A 691 8.13 -26.10 -1.86
C THR A 691 8.94 -27.01 -0.95
N GLU A 692 9.05 -28.29 -1.28
CA GLU A 692 10.02 -29.21 -0.65
C GLU A 692 11.43 -29.07 -1.25
N GLN A 693 11.56 -28.39 -2.40
CA GLN A 693 12.84 -28.16 -3.08
C GLN A 693 13.82 -27.39 -2.20
N ALA A 694 15.10 -27.76 -2.27
CA ALA A 694 16.18 -26.97 -1.67
C ALA A 694 16.38 -25.69 -2.47
N LEU A 695 16.36 -24.53 -1.79
CA LEU A 695 16.61 -23.24 -2.43
C LEU A 695 18.08 -22.85 -2.29
N PRO A 696 18.66 -22.16 -3.30
CA PRO A 696 19.97 -21.51 -3.18
C PRO A 696 20.03 -20.57 -1.97
N LEU A 697 21.24 -20.38 -1.41
CA LEU A 697 21.45 -19.42 -0.32
C LEU A 697 20.97 -18.02 -0.73
N GLY A 698 20.28 -17.31 0.17
CA GLY A 698 19.75 -15.98 -0.12
C GLY A 698 18.40 -15.94 -0.83
N LEU A 699 17.84 -17.09 -1.23
CA LEU A 699 16.43 -17.24 -1.62
C LEU A 699 15.61 -17.88 -0.49
N GLU A 700 14.33 -17.55 -0.42
CA GLU A 700 13.50 -17.86 0.73
C GLU A 700 12.26 -18.68 0.38
N ARG A 701 12.00 -19.73 1.17
CA ARG A 701 10.87 -20.64 0.92
C ARG A 701 9.52 -19.97 1.13
N ALA A 702 9.43 -18.99 2.04
CA ALA A 702 8.20 -18.26 2.32
C ALA A 702 7.71 -17.45 1.11
N ASP A 703 8.63 -17.03 0.24
CA ASP A 703 8.33 -16.22 -0.93
C ASP A 703 7.80 -17.06 -2.12
N ALA A 704 7.96 -18.38 -2.08
CA ALA A 704 7.61 -19.26 -3.19
C ALA A 704 6.09 -19.29 -3.47
N LYS A 705 5.72 -19.17 -4.75
CA LYS A 705 4.34 -19.15 -5.25
C LYS A 705 4.05 -20.40 -6.08
N ILE A 706 3.67 -21.49 -5.40
CA ILE A 706 3.22 -22.74 -6.04
C ILE A 706 1.71 -22.91 -5.87
N PRO A 707 0.91 -22.77 -6.93
CA PRO A 707 -0.53 -22.99 -6.87
C PRO A 707 -0.87 -24.41 -6.37
N MET A 708 -1.85 -24.57 -5.48
CA MET A 708 -2.26 -25.90 -4.98
C MET A 708 -2.70 -26.86 -6.08
N ASP A 709 -3.26 -26.33 -7.17
CA ASP A 709 -3.71 -27.11 -8.32
C ASP A 709 -2.58 -27.44 -9.31
N ASN A 710 -1.35 -26.98 -9.04
CA ASN A 710 -0.14 -27.34 -9.76
C ASN A 710 1.04 -27.55 -8.79
N ALA A 711 0.87 -28.47 -7.84
CA ALA A 711 1.94 -28.88 -6.94
C ALA A 711 3.14 -29.39 -7.76
N TRP A 712 4.34 -28.96 -7.39
CA TRP A 712 5.56 -29.32 -8.12
C TRP A 712 5.88 -30.81 -7.95
N THR A 713 6.23 -31.48 -9.06
CA THR A 713 6.79 -32.85 -9.08
C THR A 713 7.97 -32.93 -10.03
N ALA A 714 8.87 -33.89 -9.80
CA ALA A 714 10.03 -34.11 -10.67
C ALA A 714 9.59 -34.51 -12.10
N GLU A 715 8.52 -35.31 -12.21
CA GLU A 715 7.94 -35.74 -13.46
C GLU A 715 7.34 -34.56 -14.25
N ALA A 716 6.60 -33.66 -13.58
CA ALA A 716 6.04 -32.48 -14.22
C ALA A 716 7.14 -31.51 -14.68
N ALA A 717 8.20 -31.32 -13.89
CA ALA A 717 9.32 -30.47 -14.25
C ALA A 717 10.12 -31.05 -15.44
N ALA A 718 10.40 -32.36 -15.47
CA ALA A 718 11.09 -33.01 -16.58
C ALA A 718 10.28 -32.95 -17.89
N LEU A 719 8.96 -33.15 -17.80
CA LEU A 719 8.07 -32.95 -18.96
C LEU A 719 8.06 -31.48 -19.40
N GLY A 720 8.00 -30.54 -18.45
CA GLY A 720 8.07 -29.11 -18.72
C GLY A 720 9.32 -28.69 -19.46
N GLU A 721 10.48 -29.20 -19.03
CA GLU A 721 11.77 -28.98 -19.69
C GLU A 721 11.71 -29.48 -21.13
N ARG A 722 11.26 -30.73 -21.33
CA ARG A 722 11.10 -31.29 -22.68
C ARG A 722 10.21 -30.44 -23.58
N LEU A 723 9.11 -29.88 -23.04
CA LEU A 723 8.21 -29.00 -23.79
C LEU A 723 8.81 -27.61 -24.07
N PHE A 724 9.62 -27.08 -23.15
CA PHE A 724 10.28 -25.77 -23.30
C PHE A 724 11.21 -25.72 -24.53
N PHE A 725 11.83 -26.86 -24.88
CA PHE A 725 12.69 -27.02 -26.06
C PHE A 725 11.95 -27.61 -27.29
N GLU A 726 10.66 -27.90 -27.20
CA GLU A 726 9.92 -28.57 -28.27
C GLU A 726 9.43 -27.60 -29.35
N THR A 727 10.02 -27.69 -30.53
CA THR A 727 9.67 -26.87 -31.70
C THR A 727 8.30 -27.20 -32.30
N GLY A 728 7.79 -28.42 -32.10
CA GLY A 728 6.49 -28.89 -32.59
C GLY A 728 5.28 -28.26 -31.91
N LEU A 729 5.47 -27.49 -30.83
CA LEU A 729 4.43 -26.64 -30.24
C LEU A 729 4.10 -25.42 -31.11
N SER A 730 5.01 -25.05 -32.02
CA SER A 730 4.87 -23.92 -32.94
C SER A 730 4.53 -24.36 -34.36
N SER A 731 4.01 -23.45 -35.18
CA SER A 731 3.85 -23.69 -36.63
C SER A 731 5.09 -23.29 -37.44
N ASN A 732 6.03 -22.57 -36.82
CA ASN A 732 7.18 -21.93 -37.46
C ASN A 732 8.54 -22.48 -37.03
N GLY A 733 8.57 -23.52 -36.18
CA GLY A 733 9.78 -24.18 -35.71
C GLY A 733 10.46 -23.50 -34.52
N MET A 734 9.84 -22.49 -33.91
CA MET A 734 10.33 -21.87 -32.67
C MET A 734 9.94 -22.69 -31.43
N SER A 735 10.70 -22.53 -30.35
CA SER A 735 10.34 -23.00 -29.00
C SER A 735 10.56 -21.90 -27.98
N CYS A 736 10.22 -22.12 -26.71
CA CYS A 736 10.50 -21.16 -25.64
C CYS A 736 12.00 -20.83 -25.56
N ALA A 737 12.84 -21.85 -25.73
CA ALA A 737 14.30 -21.72 -25.73
C ALA A 737 14.87 -20.90 -26.91
N THR A 738 14.08 -20.57 -27.94
CA THR A 738 14.54 -19.68 -29.02
C THR A 738 14.76 -18.25 -28.53
N CYS A 739 13.94 -17.77 -27.58
CA CYS A 739 14.08 -16.42 -27.01
C CYS A 739 14.67 -16.46 -25.59
N HIS A 740 14.63 -17.60 -24.91
CA HIS A 740 15.09 -17.74 -23.53
C HIS A 740 16.34 -18.63 -23.47
N GLU A 741 17.48 -18.09 -23.89
CA GLU A 741 18.76 -18.80 -23.95
C GLU A 741 19.38 -18.95 -22.55
N SER A 742 19.64 -20.19 -22.14
CA SER A 742 20.16 -20.49 -20.79
C SER A 742 21.47 -19.78 -20.45
N ASP A 743 22.40 -19.63 -21.41
CA ASP A 743 23.69 -18.96 -21.22
C ASP A 743 23.57 -17.44 -21.00
N LEU A 744 22.41 -16.86 -21.31
CA LEU A 744 22.08 -15.45 -21.14
C LEU A 744 21.05 -15.25 -20.04
N ALA A 745 21.12 -16.09 -19.00
CA ALA A 745 20.14 -16.16 -17.91
C ALA A 745 18.70 -16.20 -18.44
N PHE A 746 18.45 -17.00 -19.48
CA PHE A 746 17.15 -17.18 -20.12
C PHE A 746 16.57 -15.88 -20.72
N THR A 747 17.42 -15.11 -21.39
CA THR A 747 17.08 -13.99 -22.29
C THR A 747 17.63 -14.28 -23.70
N ASP A 748 17.46 -13.36 -24.65
CA ASP A 748 17.99 -13.48 -26.03
C ASP A 748 19.19 -12.55 -26.31
N GLY A 749 19.57 -11.70 -25.35
CA GLY A 749 20.64 -10.70 -25.53
C GLY A 749 20.32 -9.61 -26.56
N LEU A 750 19.06 -9.44 -26.97
CA LEU A 750 18.63 -8.46 -27.96
C LEU A 750 17.90 -7.27 -27.30
N PRO A 751 17.99 -6.05 -27.86
CA PRO A 751 17.19 -4.91 -27.39
C PRO A 751 15.69 -5.20 -27.43
N LEU A 752 15.24 -5.79 -28.54
CA LEU A 752 13.87 -6.24 -28.75
C LEU A 752 13.91 -7.62 -29.39
N ALA A 753 13.05 -8.52 -28.94
CA ALA A 753 13.01 -9.89 -29.43
C ALA A 753 12.68 -9.95 -30.94
N VAL A 754 13.17 -10.99 -31.61
CA VAL A 754 12.87 -11.27 -33.02
C VAL A 754 12.06 -12.56 -33.08
N GLY A 755 10.81 -12.44 -33.49
CA GLY A 755 9.85 -13.54 -33.54
C GLY A 755 9.65 -14.11 -34.95
N ASN A 756 8.46 -14.65 -35.19
CA ASN A 756 8.05 -15.28 -36.43
C ASN A 756 8.33 -14.39 -37.65
N ALA A 757 8.82 -14.97 -38.74
CA ALA A 757 9.09 -14.27 -39.99
C ALA A 757 10.00 -13.01 -39.85
N ASN A 758 10.91 -13.01 -38.88
CA ASN A 758 11.79 -11.87 -38.54
C ASN A 758 11.04 -10.61 -38.07
N THR A 759 9.84 -10.77 -37.50
CA THR A 759 9.11 -9.65 -36.89
C THR A 759 9.80 -9.21 -35.61
N THR A 760 10.19 -7.94 -35.51
CA THR A 760 10.67 -7.34 -34.26
C THR A 760 9.50 -7.15 -33.30
N LEU A 761 9.59 -7.74 -32.11
CA LEU A 761 8.59 -7.61 -31.05
C LEU A 761 8.75 -6.27 -30.31
N LYS A 762 7.78 -5.97 -29.46
CA LYS A 762 7.65 -4.67 -28.81
C LYS A 762 8.48 -4.50 -27.53
N ARG A 763 9.09 -5.57 -27.02
CA ARG A 763 9.77 -5.57 -25.73
C ARG A 763 11.04 -6.42 -25.76
N ASN A 764 11.97 -6.09 -24.88
CA ASN A 764 13.09 -6.94 -24.50
C ASN A 764 12.55 -8.23 -23.84
N THR A 765 13.19 -9.37 -24.13
CA THR A 765 12.80 -10.67 -23.58
C THR A 765 13.14 -10.72 -22.08
N PRO A 766 12.15 -10.77 -21.17
CA PRO A 766 12.43 -10.87 -19.75
C PRO A 766 13.02 -12.24 -19.40
N THR A 767 13.89 -12.29 -18.39
CA THR A 767 14.41 -13.55 -17.85
C THR A 767 13.30 -14.40 -17.21
N ILE A 768 13.41 -15.74 -17.29
CA ILE A 768 12.61 -16.69 -16.48
C ILE A 768 13.30 -17.06 -15.16
N LEU A 769 14.44 -16.47 -14.84
CA LEU A 769 15.12 -16.69 -13.57
C LEU A 769 14.21 -16.32 -12.41
N ASN A 770 14.16 -17.20 -11.40
CA ASN A 770 13.46 -16.98 -10.13
C ASN A 770 11.95 -16.73 -10.26
N ARG A 771 11.28 -17.16 -11.35
CA ARG A 771 9.82 -17.00 -11.48
C ARG A 771 9.00 -17.81 -10.49
N LEU A 772 9.61 -18.75 -9.76
CA LEU A 772 9.00 -19.40 -8.58
C LEU A 772 8.46 -18.39 -7.56
N PHE A 773 9.07 -17.20 -7.46
CA PHE A 773 8.70 -16.18 -6.46
C PHE A 773 7.70 -15.15 -7.00
N SER A 774 7.05 -15.42 -8.12
CA SER A 774 6.23 -14.44 -8.82
C SER A 774 4.75 -14.81 -8.93
N ALA A 775 3.89 -13.78 -8.90
CA ALA A 775 2.45 -13.93 -9.05
C ALA A 775 1.90 -13.43 -10.40
N ALA A 776 2.63 -12.59 -11.14
CA ALA A 776 2.18 -12.06 -12.44
C ALA A 776 3.32 -12.10 -13.47
N GLN A 777 3.01 -12.46 -14.72
CA GLN A 777 4.02 -12.70 -15.76
C GLN A 777 4.04 -11.62 -16.84
N PHE A 778 5.13 -11.60 -17.62
CA PHE A 778 5.53 -10.50 -18.52
C PHE A 778 5.88 -9.17 -17.80
N TRP A 779 6.33 -8.20 -18.60
CA TRP A 779 6.63 -6.83 -18.16
C TRP A 779 5.39 -6.04 -17.70
N ASP A 780 4.20 -6.34 -18.23
CA ASP A 780 2.94 -5.62 -17.93
C ASP A 780 1.98 -6.40 -17.02
N GLY A 781 2.33 -7.64 -16.64
CA GLY A 781 1.53 -8.43 -15.71
C GLY A 781 0.25 -9.01 -16.30
N ARG A 782 0.11 -9.05 -17.63
CA ARG A 782 -1.13 -9.48 -18.30
C ARG A 782 -1.51 -10.94 -18.09
N ALA A 783 -0.57 -11.78 -17.64
CA ALA A 783 -0.84 -13.17 -17.28
C ALA A 783 -0.75 -13.35 -15.76
N ALA A 784 -1.79 -13.99 -15.19
CA ALA A 784 -2.01 -14.16 -13.77
C ALA A 784 -1.20 -15.31 -13.15
N SER A 785 -0.57 -16.15 -13.98
CA SER A 785 0.25 -17.26 -13.55
C SER A 785 1.22 -17.69 -14.64
N LEU A 786 2.20 -18.54 -14.29
CA LEU A 786 3.09 -19.17 -15.27
C LEU A 786 2.33 -20.12 -16.21
N GLU A 787 1.33 -20.83 -15.68
CA GLU A 787 0.49 -21.75 -16.46
C GLU A 787 -0.27 -21.03 -17.57
N GLU A 788 -0.83 -19.85 -17.27
CA GLU A 788 -1.47 -19.01 -18.28
C GLU A 788 -0.43 -18.43 -19.23
N GLN A 789 0.68 -17.91 -18.70
CA GLN A 789 1.71 -17.28 -19.52
C GLN A 789 2.31 -18.24 -20.54
N ALA A 790 2.59 -19.49 -20.18
CA ALA A 790 3.19 -20.49 -21.06
C ALA A 790 2.35 -20.77 -22.33
N LEU A 791 1.02 -20.56 -22.26
CA LEU A 791 0.13 -20.77 -23.41
C LEU A 791 0.07 -19.57 -24.36
N LEU A 792 0.40 -18.37 -23.90
CA LEU A 792 0.23 -17.15 -24.68
C LEU A 792 1.23 -17.04 -25.86
N PRO A 793 2.55 -17.30 -25.69
CA PRO A 793 3.51 -17.34 -26.81
C PRO A 793 3.14 -18.32 -27.91
N ILE A 794 2.57 -19.49 -27.55
CA ILE A 794 2.10 -20.52 -28.50
C ILE A 794 1.09 -19.90 -29.48
N THR A 795 0.16 -19.09 -28.95
CA THR A 795 -0.92 -18.46 -29.72
C THR A 795 -0.57 -17.16 -30.40
N ASN A 796 0.54 -16.52 -30.03
CA ASN A 796 0.89 -15.22 -30.58
C ASN A 796 1.41 -15.37 -32.03
N PRO A 797 0.77 -14.72 -33.04
CA PRO A 797 1.17 -14.82 -34.44
C PRO A 797 2.59 -14.31 -34.74
N ASP A 798 3.09 -13.40 -33.92
CA ASP A 798 4.43 -12.84 -34.04
C ASP A 798 5.47 -13.67 -33.26
N GLU A 799 5.06 -14.65 -32.45
CA GLU A 799 5.96 -15.54 -31.68
C GLU A 799 5.93 -16.96 -32.26
N MET A 800 5.17 -17.90 -31.69
CA MET A 800 5.13 -19.31 -32.14
C MET A 800 4.04 -19.63 -33.17
N ALA A 801 3.12 -18.69 -33.41
CA ALA A 801 2.14 -18.70 -34.49
C ALA A 801 1.30 -20.00 -34.62
N SER A 802 0.96 -20.64 -33.51
CA SER A 802 0.17 -21.88 -33.44
C SER A 802 -1.14 -21.65 -32.69
N SER A 803 -1.93 -22.70 -32.46
CA SER A 803 -3.05 -22.69 -31.53
C SER A 803 -2.85 -23.74 -30.44
N VAL A 804 -3.45 -23.51 -29.26
CA VAL A 804 -3.39 -24.50 -28.17
C VAL A 804 -4.01 -25.84 -28.59
N ALA A 805 -5.02 -25.82 -29.45
CA ALA A 805 -5.63 -27.04 -29.99
C ALA A 805 -4.67 -27.85 -30.87
N GLU A 806 -3.87 -27.17 -31.70
CA GLU A 806 -2.84 -27.82 -32.52
C GLU A 806 -1.70 -28.39 -31.68
N ALA A 807 -1.24 -27.64 -30.67
CA ALA A 807 -0.24 -28.14 -29.71
C ALA A 807 -0.72 -29.40 -28.98
N VAL A 808 -1.99 -29.42 -28.52
CA VAL A 808 -2.59 -30.61 -27.90
C VAL A 808 -2.66 -31.78 -28.88
N ALA A 809 -3.04 -31.54 -30.13
CA ALA A 809 -3.12 -32.58 -31.16
C ALA A 809 -1.75 -33.17 -31.50
N PHE A 810 -0.72 -32.33 -31.60
CA PHE A 810 0.67 -32.76 -31.79
C PHE A 810 1.13 -33.68 -30.65
N LEU A 811 1.00 -33.23 -29.40
CA LEU A 811 1.42 -34.00 -28.22
C LEU A 811 0.61 -35.29 -28.04
N SER A 812 -0.69 -35.27 -28.34
CA SER A 812 -1.54 -36.46 -28.27
C SER A 812 -1.22 -37.50 -29.36
N GLY A 813 -0.57 -37.09 -30.45
CA GLY A 813 -0.16 -37.96 -31.54
C GLY A 813 1.09 -38.79 -31.24
N ASP A 814 1.86 -38.45 -30.21
CA ASP A 814 3.08 -39.15 -29.80
C ASP A 814 2.85 -39.93 -28.48
N PRO A 815 2.90 -41.28 -28.50
CA PRO A 815 2.72 -42.09 -27.30
C PRO A 815 3.70 -41.78 -26.15
N SER A 816 4.88 -41.25 -26.45
CA SER A 816 5.87 -40.87 -25.43
C SER A 816 5.39 -39.66 -24.61
N TYR A 817 4.87 -38.63 -25.26
CA TYR A 817 4.29 -37.48 -24.55
C TYR A 817 3.07 -37.91 -23.74
N VAL A 818 2.17 -38.72 -24.32
CA VAL A 818 1.01 -39.23 -23.57
C VAL A 818 1.43 -39.97 -22.30
N ALA A 819 2.48 -40.79 -22.35
CA ALA A 819 3.01 -41.47 -21.17
C ALA A 819 3.59 -40.49 -20.13
N ASP A 820 4.34 -39.47 -20.57
CA ASP A 820 4.90 -38.45 -19.68
C ASP A 820 3.81 -37.62 -18.99
N PHE A 821 2.77 -37.20 -19.71
CA PHE A 821 1.61 -36.50 -19.15
C PHE A 821 0.84 -37.37 -18.15
N GLN A 822 0.66 -38.66 -18.47
CA GLN A 822 0.01 -39.60 -17.56
C GLN A 822 0.83 -39.82 -16.28
N ALA A 823 2.16 -39.82 -16.37
CA ALA A 823 3.05 -39.93 -15.22
C ALA A 823 3.04 -38.66 -14.35
N ALA A 824 3.07 -37.48 -14.99
CA ALA A 824 3.12 -36.20 -14.29
C ALA A 824 1.79 -35.80 -13.63
N PHE A 825 0.66 -36.00 -14.32
CA PHE A 825 -0.65 -35.47 -13.90
C PHE A 825 -1.76 -36.52 -13.78
N GLY A 826 -1.51 -37.76 -14.21
CA GLY A 826 -2.58 -38.75 -14.33
C GLY A 826 -3.59 -38.47 -15.46
N GLU A 827 -3.26 -37.51 -16.33
CA GLU A 827 -4.12 -36.98 -17.40
C GLU A 827 -3.40 -37.03 -18.75
N THR A 828 -4.15 -36.92 -19.84
CA THR A 828 -3.61 -36.77 -21.21
C THR A 828 -3.22 -35.31 -21.50
N PRO A 829 -2.50 -35.02 -22.61
CA PRO A 829 -2.22 -33.65 -23.01
C PRO A 829 -3.50 -32.79 -23.15
N SER A 830 -3.50 -31.62 -22.53
CA SER A 830 -4.57 -30.62 -22.61
C SER A 830 -3.96 -29.22 -22.44
N ALA A 831 -4.73 -28.16 -22.72
CA ALA A 831 -4.30 -26.79 -22.46
C ALA A 831 -3.80 -26.60 -21.01
N SER A 832 -4.55 -27.17 -20.05
CA SER A 832 -4.21 -27.07 -18.63
C SER A 832 -2.91 -27.80 -18.29
N THR A 833 -2.77 -29.06 -18.73
CA THR A 833 -1.60 -29.86 -18.38
C THR A 833 -0.33 -29.37 -19.09
N ILE A 834 -0.43 -28.82 -20.30
CA ILE A 834 0.69 -28.18 -21.01
C ILE A 834 1.20 -26.98 -20.21
N GLY A 835 0.31 -26.05 -19.84
CA GLY A 835 0.67 -24.88 -19.03
C GLY A 835 1.28 -25.29 -17.69
N LYS A 836 0.70 -26.30 -17.02
CA LYS A 836 1.20 -26.83 -15.73
C LYS A 836 2.60 -27.44 -15.83
N ALA A 837 2.89 -28.17 -16.91
CA ALA A 837 4.20 -28.78 -17.14
C ALA A 837 5.28 -27.73 -17.34
N ILE A 838 5.09 -26.81 -18.29
CA ILE A 838 6.07 -25.75 -18.59
C ILE A 838 6.32 -24.90 -17.33
N ALA A 839 5.25 -24.47 -16.65
CA ALA A 839 5.35 -23.72 -15.41
C ALA A 839 6.11 -24.48 -14.30
N SER A 840 5.99 -25.82 -14.25
CA SER A 840 6.74 -26.64 -13.29
C SER A 840 8.25 -26.63 -13.56
N PHE A 841 8.67 -26.58 -14.83
CA PHE A 841 10.07 -26.42 -15.21
C PHE A 841 10.59 -25.01 -14.90
N GLU A 842 9.85 -23.97 -15.26
CA GLU A 842 10.28 -22.57 -15.04
C GLU A 842 10.52 -22.29 -13.55
N ARG A 843 9.75 -22.92 -12.65
CA ARG A 843 9.96 -22.86 -11.20
C ARG A 843 11.28 -23.45 -10.71
N THR A 844 11.96 -24.27 -11.52
CA THR A 844 13.27 -24.85 -11.20
C THR A 844 14.44 -23.96 -11.58
N VAL A 845 14.22 -22.91 -12.39
CA VAL A 845 15.25 -21.99 -12.85
C VAL A 845 15.53 -20.96 -11.75
N LEU A 846 16.50 -21.26 -10.88
CA LEU A 846 16.80 -20.48 -9.67
C LEU A 846 18.22 -19.92 -9.66
N GLY A 847 18.33 -18.64 -9.27
CA GLY A 847 19.59 -17.91 -9.08
C GLY A 847 19.73 -17.40 -7.64
N GLY A 848 20.82 -17.76 -6.97
CA GLY A 848 21.17 -17.31 -5.63
C GLY A 848 22.59 -17.70 -5.28
N ASN A 849 22.89 -17.77 -3.98
CA ASN A 849 24.24 -18.00 -3.45
C ASN A 849 25.26 -17.00 -3.99
N SER A 850 24.84 -15.76 -4.25
CA SER A 850 25.69 -14.67 -4.70
C SER A 850 26.69 -14.24 -3.62
N ARG A 851 27.61 -13.33 -3.96
CA ARG A 851 28.53 -12.74 -2.97
C ARG A 851 27.78 -11.94 -1.91
N ILE A 852 26.69 -11.26 -2.27
CA ILE A 852 25.82 -10.59 -1.29
C ILE A 852 25.15 -11.61 -0.36
N ASP A 853 24.65 -12.73 -0.89
CA ASP A 853 23.99 -13.75 -0.07
C ASP A 853 24.96 -14.38 0.94
N ARG A 854 26.21 -14.63 0.52
CA ARG A 854 27.28 -15.12 1.40
C ARG A 854 27.72 -14.08 2.42
N TYR A 855 27.76 -12.81 2.04
CA TYR A 855 28.06 -11.71 2.96
C TYR A 855 27.00 -11.59 4.06
N GLU A 856 25.71 -11.56 3.72
CA GLU A 856 24.62 -11.50 4.71
C GLU A 856 24.59 -12.76 5.59
N ALA A 857 25.06 -13.92 5.08
CA ALA A 857 25.24 -15.14 5.86
C ALA A 857 26.53 -15.18 6.70
N GLY A 858 27.37 -14.14 6.67
CA GLY A 858 28.64 -14.07 7.40
C GLY A 858 29.74 -15.01 6.88
N LEU A 859 29.63 -15.46 5.63
CA LEU A 859 30.53 -16.44 5.01
C LEU A 859 31.67 -15.80 4.19
N GLU A 860 31.48 -14.58 3.70
CA GLU A 860 32.46 -13.86 2.87
C GLU A 860 32.40 -12.34 3.13
N GLY A 861 33.48 -11.61 2.89
CA GLY A 861 33.51 -10.15 2.93
C GLY A 861 33.21 -9.50 1.57
N LEU A 862 32.74 -8.26 1.59
CA LEU A 862 32.60 -7.42 0.40
C LEU A 862 33.78 -6.46 0.24
N THR A 863 34.03 -6.03 -0.99
CA THR A 863 34.98 -4.94 -1.29
C THR A 863 34.43 -3.61 -0.77
N GLU A 864 35.30 -2.61 -0.63
CA GLU A 864 34.90 -1.27 -0.19
C GLU A 864 33.84 -0.64 -1.13
N GLY A 865 34.01 -0.80 -2.45
CA GLY A 865 33.05 -0.31 -3.43
C GLY A 865 31.69 -1.01 -3.35
N GLU A 866 31.66 -2.33 -3.13
CA GLU A 866 30.42 -3.09 -2.91
C GLU A 866 29.71 -2.66 -1.62
N LEU A 867 30.46 -2.42 -0.53
CA LEU A 867 29.89 -1.92 0.74
C LEU A 867 29.32 -0.51 0.58
N ASN A 868 30.03 0.39 -0.10
CA ASN A 868 29.55 1.73 -0.40
C ASN A 868 28.30 1.68 -1.30
N GLY A 869 28.31 0.83 -2.33
CA GLY A 869 27.17 0.59 -3.21
C GLY A 869 25.95 0.09 -2.46
N ARG A 870 26.14 -0.86 -1.53
CA ARG A 870 25.09 -1.34 -0.64
C ARG A 870 24.50 -0.21 0.20
N ARG A 871 25.34 0.65 0.82
CA ARG A 871 24.88 1.83 1.58
C ARG A 871 24.07 2.79 0.71
N LEU A 872 24.47 3.00 -0.54
CA LEU A 872 23.73 3.84 -1.48
C LEU A 872 22.38 3.19 -1.84
N PHE A 873 22.37 1.90 -2.18
CA PHE A 873 21.18 1.13 -2.53
C PHE A 873 20.10 1.21 -1.45
N PHE A 874 20.48 0.96 -0.20
CA PHE A 874 19.58 1.01 0.96
C PHE A 874 19.39 2.42 1.53
N GLY A 875 20.17 3.42 1.08
CA GLY A 875 20.18 4.77 1.64
C GLY A 875 19.86 5.82 0.58
N LYS A 876 20.86 6.61 0.21
CA LYS A 876 20.74 7.80 -0.66
C LYS A 876 20.09 7.51 -2.02
N ALA A 877 20.40 6.38 -2.65
CA ALA A 877 19.90 6.02 -3.98
C ALA A 877 18.48 5.42 -3.94
N ARG A 878 18.03 4.93 -2.78
CA ARG A 878 16.67 4.44 -2.52
C ARG A 878 16.19 3.29 -3.44
N CYS A 879 17.10 2.57 -4.08
CA CYS A 879 16.76 1.46 -4.99
C CYS A 879 15.94 0.35 -4.30
N VAL A 880 16.16 0.16 -2.99
CA VAL A 880 15.39 -0.77 -2.16
C VAL A 880 13.89 -0.46 -2.10
N ALA A 881 13.43 0.72 -2.54
CA ALA A 881 12.00 1.03 -2.49
C ALA A 881 11.15 0.12 -3.39
N CYS A 882 11.71 -0.35 -4.51
CA CYS A 882 11.06 -1.33 -5.42
C CYS A 882 11.81 -2.67 -5.40
N HIS A 883 13.14 -2.65 -5.22
CA HIS A 883 13.96 -3.86 -5.23
C HIS A 883 14.21 -4.38 -3.81
N THR A 884 13.22 -5.12 -3.30
CA THR A 884 13.19 -5.65 -1.92
C THR A 884 13.32 -7.17 -1.86
N GLY A 885 13.44 -7.70 -0.64
CA GLY A 885 13.33 -9.12 -0.35
C GLY A 885 14.47 -9.97 -0.92
N SER A 886 14.30 -11.28 -0.80
CA SER A 886 15.30 -12.28 -1.18
C SER A 886 15.61 -12.30 -2.67
N ASN A 887 14.65 -11.90 -3.52
CA ASN A 887 14.82 -11.88 -4.98
C ASN A 887 15.10 -10.47 -5.55
N PHE A 888 15.32 -9.45 -4.70
CA PHE A 888 15.57 -8.06 -5.12
C PHE A 888 14.50 -7.50 -6.08
N THR A 889 13.23 -7.82 -5.80
CA THR A 889 12.05 -7.32 -6.50
C THR A 889 10.85 -7.42 -5.58
N ASP A 890 9.98 -6.42 -5.64
CA ASP A 890 8.66 -6.45 -5.02
C ASP A 890 7.58 -7.10 -5.91
N GLU A 891 7.93 -7.49 -7.15
CA GLU A 891 7.02 -7.97 -8.20
C GLU A 891 5.84 -7.02 -8.50
N ARG A 892 5.97 -5.73 -8.13
CA ARG A 892 4.98 -4.67 -8.37
C ARG A 892 5.29 -3.92 -9.66
N PHE A 893 4.43 -2.96 -10.00
CA PHE A 893 4.49 -2.21 -11.25
C PHE A 893 4.76 -0.75 -10.98
N HIS A 894 5.82 -0.22 -11.56
CA HIS A 894 6.26 1.15 -11.36
C HIS A 894 6.52 1.83 -12.69
N ASN A 895 6.09 3.08 -12.83
CA ASN A 895 6.50 3.92 -13.94
C ASN A 895 7.86 4.55 -13.61
N THR A 896 8.95 3.92 -14.07
CA THR A 896 10.30 4.42 -13.82
C THR A 896 10.68 5.62 -14.70
N ALA A 897 9.72 6.20 -15.45
CA ALA A 897 9.95 7.20 -16.47
C ALA A 897 11.04 6.81 -17.47
N SER A 898 11.18 5.52 -17.75
CA SER A 898 12.18 5.03 -18.68
C SER A 898 11.78 5.25 -20.14
N ALA A 899 10.49 5.36 -20.45
CA ALA A 899 10.01 5.73 -21.79
C ALA A 899 10.16 7.25 -22.04
N ALA A 900 10.42 7.64 -23.30
CA ALA A 900 10.70 9.04 -23.65
C ALA A 900 9.47 9.95 -23.53
N ASP A 901 8.25 9.43 -23.69
CA ASP A 901 6.99 10.16 -23.46
C ASP A 901 5.83 9.18 -23.24
N VAL A 902 4.97 9.41 -22.23
CA VAL A 902 3.78 8.57 -21.94
C VAL A 902 2.55 8.99 -22.78
N GLY A 903 2.70 10.04 -23.61
CA GLY A 903 1.59 10.71 -24.29
C GLY A 903 1.47 10.47 -25.80
N ASP A 904 2.48 9.93 -26.47
CA ASP A 904 2.54 9.92 -27.94
C ASP A 904 3.07 8.61 -28.56
N VAL A 905 2.89 7.48 -27.90
CA VAL A 905 3.47 6.19 -28.35
C VAL A 905 2.55 5.02 -28.11
N ASP A 906 2.68 4.01 -28.97
CA ASP A 906 1.88 2.80 -29.08
C ASP A 906 1.70 1.98 -27.77
N ALA A 907 0.91 0.90 -27.84
CA ALA A 907 0.64 0.02 -26.70
C ALA A 907 1.90 -0.53 -25.99
N ALA A 908 3.09 -0.49 -26.60
CA ALA A 908 4.33 -0.93 -25.95
C ALA A 908 4.68 -0.04 -24.75
N SER A 909 4.47 1.27 -24.87
CA SER A 909 4.82 2.28 -23.86
C SER A 909 3.76 2.45 -22.77
N GLN A 910 2.55 1.93 -22.98
CA GLN A 910 1.46 1.99 -21.99
C GLN A 910 1.68 1.05 -20.80
N GLY A 911 2.52 0.01 -20.97
CA GLY A 911 2.83 -0.95 -19.90
C GLY A 911 1.58 -1.60 -19.32
N ARG A 912 1.48 -1.65 -17.98
CA ARG A 912 0.33 -2.17 -17.25
C ARG A 912 -0.96 -1.41 -17.54
N GLY A 913 -0.90 -0.11 -17.84
CA GLY A 913 -2.08 0.70 -18.19
C GLY A 913 -2.86 0.17 -19.39
N ALA A 914 -2.21 -0.53 -20.34
CA ALA A 914 -2.91 -1.20 -21.44
C ALA A 914 -3.75 -2.40 -20.96
N VAL A 915 -3.31 -3.07 -19.89
CA VAL A 915 -3.99 -4.21 -19.27
C VAL A 915 -5.15 -3.72 -18.41
N THR A 916 -4.89 -2.78 -17.50
CA THR A 916 -5.85 -2.37 -16.47
C THR A 916 -6.79 -1.25 -16.93
N GLY A 917 -6.39 -0.47 -17.94
CA GLY A 917 -7.09 0.76 -18.34
C GLY A 917 -6.93 1.91 -17.33
N ARG A 918 -6.17 1.71 -16.24
CA ARG A 918 -5.99 2.69 -15.16
C ARG A 918 -4.98 3.74 -15.53
N SER A 919 -5.30 5.01 -15.25
CA SER A 919 -4.39 6.11 -15.59
C SER A 919 -3.09 6.10 -14.78
N GLN A 920 -3.13 5.61 -13.54
CA GLN A 920 -1.95 5.47 -12.67
C GLN A 920 -0.98 4.37 -13.13
N ASP A 921 -1.48 3.38 -13.88
CA ASP A 921 -0.68 2.26 -14.38
C ASP A 921 -0.02 2.59 -15.74
N MET A 922 -0.29 3.77 -16.29
CA MET A 922 0.25 4.19 -17.59
C MET A 922 1.77 4.31 -17.52
N GLY A 923 2.45 3.53 -18.36
CA GLY A 923 3.90 3.43 -18.38
C GLY A 923 4.49 2.66 -17.21
N ALA A 924 3.66 2.02 -16.38
CA ALA A 924 4.13 1.17 -15.29
C ALA A 924 4.53 -0.22 -15.81
N PHE A 925 5.69 -0.69 -15.37
CA PHE A 925 6.21 -2.02 -15.72
C PHE A 925 6.63 -2.75 -14.45
N LYS A 926 6.59 -4.08 -14.51
CA LYS A 926 6.96 -4.93 -13.40
C LYS A 926 8.41 -4.69 -13.00
N THR A 927 8.68 -4.57 -11.71
CA THR A 927 10.05 -4.55 -11.16
C THR A 927 10.73 -5.88 -11.46
N PRO A 928 11.80 -5.92 -12.29
CA PRO A 928 12.54 -7.15 -12.52
C PRO A 928 13.41 -7.49 -11.30
N THR A 929 13.77 -8.76 -11.14
CA THR A 929 14.84 -9.15 -10.20
C THR A 929 16.16 -8.49 -10.62
N LEU A 930 16.99 -8.13 -9.63
CA LEU A 930 18.36 -7.63 -9.86
C LEU A 930 19.42 -8.73 -9.82
N ARG A 931 19.02 -9.99 -9.69
CA ARG A 931 19.96 -11.13 -9.72
C ARG A 931 20.42 -11.37 -11.17
N ASP A 932 21.71 -11.65 -11.34
CA ASP A 932 22.33 -11.98 -12.63
C ASP A 932 22.24 -10.90 -13.73
N LEU A 933 22.16 -9.62 -13.35
CA LEU A 933 22.05 -8.49 -14.30
C LEU A 933 23.17 -8.40 -15.33
N ASP A 934 24.37 -8.91 -15.04
CA ASP A 934 25.47 -8.88 -16.00
C ASP A 934 25.31 -9.88 -17.15
N LEU A 935 24.31 -10.77 -17.08
CA LEU A 935 23.96 -11.75 -18.11
C LEU A 935 22.71 -11.39 -18.90
N THR A 936 21.96 -10.36 -18.48
CA THR A 936 20.65 -9.98 -19.06
C THR A 936 20.68 -8.63 -19.77
N ALA A 937 21.84 -8.18 -20.23
CA ALA A 937 21.91 -6.99 -21.09
C ALA A 937 21.31 -7.32 -22.47
N PRO A 938 20.67 -6.35 -23.16
CA PRO A 938 20.41 -4.97 -22.73
C PRO A 938 19.22 -4.85 -21.76
N TYR A 939 19.11 -3.70 -21.09
CA TYR A 939 18.22 -3.47 -19.95
C TYR A 939 16.98 -2.64 -20.31
N LEU A 940 16.01 -2.68 -19.38
CA LEU A 940 14.68 -2.05 -19.45
C LEU A 940 13.73 -2.80 -20.40
N HIS A 941 12.42 -2.57 -20.26
CA HIS A 941 11.39 -3.22 -21.07
C HIS A 941 11.54 -2.96 -22.59
N ASP A 942 12.20 -1.86 -22.96
CA ASP A 942 12.42 -1.40 -24.33
C ASP A 942 13.86 -1.67 -24.83
N GLY A 943 14.72 -2.30 -24.00
CA GLY A 943 16.12 -2.56 -24.33
C GLY A 943 16.97 -1.31 -24.55
N SER A 944 16.51 -0.13 -24.10
CA SER A 944 17.13 1.16 -24.45
C SER A 944 18.43 1.48 -23.70
N ALA A 945 18.85 0.63 -22.75
CA ALA A 945 20.10 0.77 -22.03
C ALA A 945 21.00 -0.44 -22.30
N GLU A 946 22.11 -0.24 -22.99
CA GLU A 946 23.07 -1.32 -23.30
C GLU A 946 23.89 -1.75 -22.07
N ARG A 947 24.12 -0.83 -21.13
CA ARG A 947 24.97 -1.07 -19.95
C ARG A 947 24.23 -0.71 -18.66
N LEU A 948 24.55 -1.45 -17.59
CA LEU A 948 23.93 -1.26 -16.28
C LEU A 948 24.16 0.16 -15.73
N VAL A 949 25.35 0.72 -15.94
CA VAL A 949 25.69 2.10 -15.55
C VAL A 949 24.78 3.14 -16.20
N ASP A 950 24.26 2.88 -17.41
CA ASP A 950 23.38 3.80 -18.11
C ASP A 950 21.97 3.81 -17.49
N VAL A 951 21.52 2.67 -16.95
CA VAL A 951 20.31 2.58 -16.11
C VAL A 951 20.49 3.38 -14.83
N VAL A 952 21.60 3.20 -14.11
CA VAL A 952 21.87 3.94 -12.86
C VAL A 952 21.95 5.45 -13.13
N ARG A 953 22.60 5.87 -14.22
CA ARG A 953 22.65 7.29 -14.61
C ARG A 953 21.28 7.84 -15.00
N LEU A 954 20.43 7.05 -15.66
CA LEU A 954 19.05 7.43 -15.95
C LEU A 954 18.27 7.69 -14.66
N TYR A 955 18.36 6.77 -13.69
CA TYR A 955 17.68 6.91 -12.40
C TYR A 955 18.26 8.04 -11.55
N ASN A 956 19.58 8.29 -11.61
CA ASN A 956 20.21 9.43 -10.93
C ASN A 956 19.63 10.79 -11.37
N ARG A 957 19.11 10.89 -12.61
CA ARG A 957 18.42 12.09 -13.13
C ARG A 957 16.93 12.12 -12.83
N GLY A 958 16.36 11.08 -12.23
CA GLY A 958 14.92 10.96 -11.96
C GLY A 958 14.10 10.46 -13.16
N GLY A 959 14.71 9.76 -14.12
CA GLY A 959 14.05 9.26 -15.34
C GLY A 959 14.13 10.22 -16.55
N ARG A 960 13.38 9.91 -17.61
CA ARG A 960 13.32 10.70 -18.86
C ARG A 960 12.17 11.71 -18.87
N THR A 961 11.09 11.46 -18.12
CA THR A 961 9.87 12.27 -18.08
C THR A 961 9.35 12.43 -16.65
N GLU A 962 8.61 13.51 -16.38
CA GLU A 962 7.97 13.74 -15.07
C GLU A 962 6.52 13.23 -15.01
N ARG A 963 5.93 12.89 -16.16
CA ARG A 963 4.50 12.55 -16.27
C ARG A 963 4.24 11.13 -15.76
N GLY A 964 3.42 10.99 -14.72
CA GLY A 964 2.97 9.69 -14.21
C GLY A 964 4.09 8.82 -13.62
N ARG A 965 5.30 9.36 -13.47
CA ARG A 965 6.44 8.64 -12.92
C ARG A 965 6.21 8.32 -11.45
N ASP A 966 6.74 7.18 -11.02
CA ASP A 966 6.77 6.80 -9.61
C ASP A 966 7.49 7.87 -8.78
N PHE A 967 7.00 8.13 -7.57
CA PHE A 967 7.51 9.20 -6.71
C PHE A 967 8.98 8.97 -6.31
N GLU A 968 9.45 7.71 -6.25
CA GLU A 968 10.86 7.42 -5.96
C GLU A 968 11.79 7.91 -7.05
N MET A 969 11.26 8.06 -8.27
CA MET A 969 11.97 8.56 -9.44
C MET A 969 12.11 10.07 -9.38
N ARG A 970 13.13 10.51 -8.63
CA ARG A 970 13.60 11.90 -8.57
C ARG A 970 15.12 11.93 -8.61
N PRO A 971 15.74 13.07 -8.95
CA PRO A 971 17.19 13.18 -8.94
C PRO A 971 17.79 12.67 -7.63
N LEU A 972 18.76 11.76 -7.73
CA LEU A 972 19.38 11.10 -6.57
C LEU A 972 20.60 11.87 -6.04
N GLY A 973 21.17 12.74 -6.88
CA GLY A 973 22.35 13.54 -6.54
C GLY A 973 23.61 12.69 -6.31
N LEU A 974 23.70 11.53 -6.96
CA LEU A 974 24.87 10.66 -6.89
C LEU A 974 26.04 11.26 -7.69
N ARG A 975 27.23 11.20 -7.12
CA ARG A 975 28.51 11.49 -7.81
C ARG A 975 28.91 10.29 -8.67
N GLU A 976 29.77 10.48 -9.68
CA GLU A 976 30.23 9.36 -10.52
C GLU A 976 30.86 8.22 -9.72
N THR A 977 31.65 8.52 -8.69
CA THR A 977 32.21 7.48 -7.81
C THR A 977 31.14 6.71 -7.04
N GLU A 978 30.03 7.38 -6.66
CA GLU A 978 28.90 6.72 -5.99
C GLU A 978 28.10 5.85 -6.98
N ILE A 979 28.04 6.24 -8.26
CA ILE A 979 27.45 5.42 -9.32
C ILE A 979 28.27 4.15 -9.52
N ASP A 980 29.60 4.26 -9.58
CA ASP A 980 30.50 3.11 -9.74
C ASP A 980 30.38 2.13 -8.56
N ASP A 981 30.36 2.65 -7.33
CA ASP A 981 30.14 1.84 -6.12
C ASP A 981 28.79 1.12 -6.16
N LEU A 982 27.71 1.81 -6.55
CA LEU A 982 26.38 1.21 -6.69
C LEU A 982 26.36 0.10 -7.75
N VAL A 983 27.00 0.31 -8.90
CA VAL A 983 27.14 -0.72 -9.94
C VAL A 983 27.92 -1.93 -9.41
N ALA A 984 29.00 -1.72 -8.64
CA ALA A 984 29.75 -2.81 -8.03
C ALA A 984 28.88 -3.68 -7.11
N PHE A 985 28.03 -3.06 -6.29
CA PHE A 985 27.06 -3.78 -5.47
C PHE A 985 26.07 -4.59 -6.29
N LEU A 986 25.50 -4.01 -7.36
CA LEU A 986 24.55 -4.72 -8.23
C LEU A 986 25.18 -5.93 -8.92
N LEU A 987 26.44 -5.84 -9.33
CA LEU A 987 27.17 -6.96 -9.94
C LEU A 987 27.51 -8.06 -8.93
N ALA A 988 27.61 -7.74 -7.64
CA ALA A 988 27.82 -8.73 -6.58
C ALA A 988 26.60 -9.62 -6.32
N LEU A 989 25.43 -9.29 -6.90
CA LEU A 989 24.20 -10.11 -6.88
C LEU A 989 24.22 -11.25 -7.90
N ARG A 990 25.29 -11.36 -8.71
CA ARG A 990 25.49 -12.48 -9.62
C ARG A 990 25.52 -13.80 -8.84
N SER A 991 24.69 -14.74 -9.25
CA SER A 991 24.59 -16.09 -8.72
C SER A 991 25.87 -16.88 -9.02
N ASP A 992 26.27 -17.76 -8.10
CA ASP A 992 27.29 -18.74 -8.43
C ASP A 992 26.71 -19.74 -9.45
N ALA A 993 27.51 -20.13 -10.42
CA ALA A 993 27.20 -21.11 -11.47
C ALA A 993 26.71 -22.50 -11.01
N THR A 994 26.61 -22.74 -9.70
CA THR A 994 26.50 -24.07 -9.08
C THR A 994 25.14 -24.46 -8.53
N THR A 995 24.05 -23.68 -8.73
CA THR A 995 22.75 -24.02 -8.11
C THR A 995 21.62 -24.44 -9.04
N VAL A 996 21.87 -24.61 -10.34
CA VAL A 996 21.03 -25.54 -11.11
C VAL A 996 21.71 -26.90 -11.06
N ASP A 997 21.45 -27.68 -10.01
CA ASP A 997 21.75 -29.12 -10.01
C ASP A 997 20.74 -29.82 -10.95
N MET A 998 20.81 -29.46 -12.24
CA MET A 998 20.15 -30.21 -13.31
C MET A 998 21.03 -31.41 -13.56
N GLY A 999 20.75 -32.51 -12.87
CA GLY A 999 21.51 -33.75 -12.94
C GLY A 999 22.02 -34.04 -14.36
N HIS A 1000 23.34 -34.17 -14.50
CA HIS A 1000 24.08 -34.82 -15.59
C HIS A 1000 23.90 -34.40 -17.07
N TRP A 1001 23.07 -33.43 -17.45
CA TRP A 1001 22.81 -33.16 -18.89
C TRP A 1001 23.18 -31.78 -19.46
N TRP A 1002 23.88 -30.88 -18.73
CA TRP A 1002 24.36 -29.60 -19.31
C TRP A 1002 25.85 -29.28 -19.04
N PRO A 1003 26.55 -28.56 -19.95
CA PRO A 1003 27.88 -27.99 -19.68
C PRO A 1003 27.82 -26.95 -18.55
N ARG A 1004 28.85 -26.92 -17.71
CA ARG A 1004 29.01 -25.90 -16.65
C ARG A 1004 29.02 -24.49 -17.25
N TRP A 1005 28.43 -23.52 -16.53
CA TRP A 1005 28.45 -22.11 -16.89
C TRP A 1005 29.90 -21.66 -17.12
N PRO A 1006 30.20 -20.87 -18.17
CA PRO A 1006 31.55 -20.38 -18.39
C PRO A 1006 31.95 -19.38 -17.29
N GLU A 1007 33.04 -19.67 -16.58
CA GLU A 1007 33.74 -18.72 -15.72
C GLU A 1007 34.24 -17.54 -16.57
N ARG A 1008 33.46 -16.46 -16.68
CA ARG A 1008 34.01 -15.15 -17.05
C ARG A 1008 34.30 -14.39 -15.77
N SER A 1009 35.58 -14.11 -15.53
CA SER A 1009 36.01 -13.41 -14.32
C SER A 1009 35.49 -11.97 -14.33
N VAL A 1010 35.11 -11.45 -13.16
CA VAL A 1010 34.78 -10.02 -12.95
C VAL A 1010 35.90 -9.10 -13.47
N LEU A 1011 37.15 -9.59 -13.48
CA LEU A 1011 38.32 -8.92 -14.04
C LEU A 1011 38.28 -8.73 -15.57
N ASP A 1012 37.54 -9.55 -16.31
CA ASP A 1012 37.39 -9.40 -17.76
C ASP A 1012 36.28 -8.41 -18.15
N LEU A 1013 35.26 -8.25 -17.30
CA LEU A 1013 34.23 -7.19 -17.41
C LEU A 1013 34.81 -5.80 -17.11
N LEU A 1014 35.73 -5.70 -16.13
CA LEU A 1014 36.42 -4.44 -15.81
C LEU A 1014 37.42 -3.99 -16.89
N ARG A 1015 37.84 -4.89 -17.79
CA ARG A 1015 38.79 -4.58 -18.90
C ARG A 1015 38.12 -4.07 -20.17
N GLN A 1016 36.79 -4.01 -20.24
CA GLN A 1016 36.04 -3.52 -21.40
C GLN A 1016 35.44 -2.11 -21.21
N LEU A 1017 35.81 -1.42 -20.14
CA LEU A 1017 35.62 0.02 -20.01
C LEU A 1017 36.79 0.75 -20.72
N PRO A 1018 36.56 1.82 -21.50
CA PRO A 1018 37.66 2.67 -21.96
C PRO A 1018 38.35 3.41 -20.81
#